data_AF-A0A938ULZ9-F1
#
_entry.id   AF-A0A938ULZ9-F1
#
_cell.length_a   1.000
_cell.length_b   1.000
_cell.length_c   1.000
_cell.angle_alpha   90.00
_cell.angle_beta   90.00
_cell.angle_gamma   90.00
#
_symmetry.space_group_name_H-M   'P 1'
#
loop_
_entity.id
_entity.type
_entity.pdbx_description
1 polymer ?
#
loop_
_entity_poly.entity_id
_entity_poly.type
_entity_poly.pdbx_seq_one_letter_code
_entity_poly.pdbx_strand_id
1 'polypeptide(L)'
;MFELSSTKRRIGVLALAAATLVAAGTGQAAVPSTATLEGVLMSAGGGPAADGQYQITFAIYPQQSGGNAVWSEQGTVSAKAGQFTWQLGSKQALSAIGLDLSTAWLGLQIGSDPELPRQPAGASLYALRAALAENVACSGCIKAGALDPAILQSYAKAADLGAYAKASDLSAYAKATDLGNYAKNTELANYVKAASLATVAGSGSYNDLKDKPQISDAGKTGAYADLTGKPVVPKVGAACGTGMVLIGFKADGSLDCGPGAVAPDNIDEISNGLIWNQFVDTTKGPDKTPIPDGNGAGISTSLDFPDIGLAQAIWVDVDVFTSDLSAMTIELYGPGMANPYILYSKSKTGNTLKVSFNKDTAIAQGDMNKDWIGKNPKGTWSLTVKDPLKNQMPPATTDGYYSWAVSIQTLSTKKIQIKGNVIADGSVKLGADAAPCDATKIGALRYTAGQVQVCQFGTWVPMGTSVCPGPVIQGICTGPTGCGNCNFMDSSKYCAARKADLCSDSQSFVLNYTRMLVSNALWTNSFSDNDAGQWSEVNGGTGDDHSSGSGWTAQCCYNWTPPRSTDQQIGGVRLVYMHDNSNVYFRQAAVWCAGLGADLCTKTEYQILRENNKLVNNGWGYWTSDHSDNDNTGYAKGHGPTSDDTNMGQHYSFACCASQRTSFECQAPAKEYAGVCTTKVENSVLADWSTASNECSKLKSRLCSISQTAALRSAGVVTSSASWTASYSDNDGGNASVGVGNAGDDHPPNSQYGYACCTY
;
A
#
# COMPACT_ATOMS: atom_id res chain seq x y z
N MET A 1 19.02 43.60 -28.43
CA MET A 1 19.98 44.46 -29.13
C MET A 1 21.35 43.81 -28.97
N PHE A 2 21.84 43.18 -30.05
CA PHE A 2 23.19 42.63 -30.31
C PHE A 2 23.76 41.58 -29.33
N GLU A 3 24.26 40.39 -29.72
CA GLU A 3 24.51 39.79 -31.05
C GLU A 3 24.87 38.28 -30.95
N LEU A 4 24.53 37.52 -32.02
CA LEU A 4 25.15 36.33 -32.67
C LEU A 4 25.59 35.10 -31.83
N SER A 5 25.07 33.87 -32.04
CA SER A 5 25.06 32.99 -33.24
C SER A 5 26.45 32.67 -33.84
N SER A 6 26.93 31.43 -33.67
CA SER A 6 27.34 30.61 -34.84
C SER A 6 27.48 29.11 -34.53
N THR A 7 26.82 28.36 -35.39
CA THR A 7 26.62 26.93 -35.58
C THR A 7 27.88 26.17 -36.09
N LYS A 8 28.09 24.89 -35.68
CA LYS A 8 28.15 23.67 -36.54
C LYS A 8 29.09 22.53 -36.06
N ARG A 9 28.52 21.31 -36.16
CA ARG A 9 29.08 20.01 -36.63
C ARG A 9 29.97 19.12 -35.71
N ARG A 10 29.28 18.13 -35.13
CA ARG A 10 29.48 16.65 -35.15
C ARG A 10 30.91 16.08 -35.36
N ILE A 11 31.34 15.27 -34.38
CA ILE A 11 31.93 13.89 -34.44
C ILE A 11 33.09 13.77 -33.42
N GLY A 12 33.03 12.74 -32.56
CA GLY A 12 34.24 12.07 -32.05
C GLY A 12 34.53 12.12 -30.54
N VAL A 13 33.81 11.28 -29.79
CA VAL A 13 34.27 10.37 -28.71
C VAL A 13 35.57 10.71 -27.91
N LEU A 14 35.46 10.56 -26.58
CA LEU A 14 36.50 10.51 -25.51
C LEU A 14 36.93 11.84 -24.88
N ALA A 15 36.20 12.27 -23.84
CA ALA A 15 36.73 12.83 -22.57
C ALA A 15 35.61 13.59 -21.82
N LEU A 16 35.24 13.17 -20.59
CA LEU A 16 35.07 14.02 -19.40
C LEU A 16 34.53 13.19 -18.21
N ALA A 17 35.41 12.39 -17.60
CA ALA A 17 35.21 11.83 -16.27
C ALA A 17 36.05 12.65 -15.26
N ALA A 18 35.66 13.90 -15.02
CA ALA A 18 36.16 14.75 -13.92
C ALA A 18 35.44 16.10 -13.93
N ALA A 19 34.34 16.25 -13.17
CA ALA A 19 33.93 17.47 -12.46
C ALA A 19 32.43 17.45 -12.09
N THR A 20 32.08 16.77 -11.00
CA THR A 20 30.92 17.10 -10.16
C THR A 20 31.21 16.61 -8.73
N LEU A 21 32.11 17.32 -8.03
CA LEU A 21 32.18 17.24 -6.58
C LEU A 21 30.97 18.02 -6.01
N VAL A 22 29.96 17.29 -5.54
CA VAL A 22 28.91 17.83 -4.68
C VAL A 22 29.54 18.07 -3.30
N ALA A 23 29.38 19.28 -2.78
CA ALA A 23 29.71 19.62 -1.41
C ALA A 23 28.84 18.78 -0.45
N ALA A 24 29.44 17.77 0.17
CA ALA A 24 28.87 17.11 1.34
C ALA A 24 28.94 18.09 2.52
N GLY A 25 27.80 18.65 2.89
CA GLY A 25 27.67 19.30 4.20
C GLY A 25 27.90 18.25 5.29
N THR A 26 28.89 18.48 6.15
CA THR A 26 29.09 17.68 7.35
C THR A 26 27.95 17.96 8.32
N GLY A 27 26.87 17.17 8.27
CA GLY A 27 25.92 17.08 9.36
C GLY A 27 26.59 16.40 10.54
N GLN A 28 26.86 17.14 11.63
CA GLN A 28 27.21 16.51 12.90
C GLN A 28 25.95 15.80 13.41
N ALA A 29 26.00 14.47 13.50
CA ALA A 29 24.92 13.68 14.08
C ALA A 29 24.96 13.85 15.61
N ALA A 30 24.00 14.57 16.18
CA ALA A 30 23.87 14.68 17.63
C ALA A 30 23.48 13.32 18.23
N VAL A 31 24.16 12.91 19.31
CA VAL A 31 23.81 11.68 20.05
C VAL A 31 22.33 11.72 20.47
N PRO A 32 21.51 10.70 20.12
CA PRO A 32 20.09 10.67 20.50
C PRO A 32 19.90 10.76 22.01
N SER A 33 19.05 11.67 22.49
CA SER A 33 18.74 11.85 23.93
C SER A 33 17.68 10.86 24.45
N THR A 34 17.65 9.65 23.88
CA THR A 34 16.64 8.63 24.18
C THR A 34 17.25 7.23 24.26
N ALA A 35 16.64 6.34 25.04
CA ALA A 35 17.09 4.95 25.18
C ALA A 35 15.89 3.99 25.15
N THR A 36 15.99 2.90 24.39
CA THR A 36 14.93 1.88 24.32
C THR A 36 14.99 0.97 25.54
N LEU A 37 13.84 0.75 26.17
CA LEU A 37 13.62 -0.16 27.28
C LEU A 37 12.60 -1.23 26.85
N GLU A 38 12.94 -2.48 27.07
CA GLU A 38 12.04 -3.63 26.86
C GLU A 38 11.84 -4.37 28.17
N GLY A 39 10.63 -4.85 28.41
CA GLY A 39 10.31 -5.54 29.65
C GLY A 39 9.06 -6.41 29.55
N VAL A 40 8.84 -7.23 30.58
CA VAL A 40 7.63 -8.06 30.71
C VAL A 40 6.96 -7.73 32.04
N LEU A 41 5.76 -7.18 32.00
CA LEU A 41 4.88 -7.01 33.14
C LEU A 41 4.28 -8.36 33.52
N MET A 42 4.33 -8.69 34.81
CA MET A 42 3.70 -9.88 35.37
C MET A 42 2.61 -9.49 36.35
N SER A 43 1.51 -10.24 36.35
CA SER A 43 0.46 -10.13 37.36
C SER A 43 0.89 -10.77 38.68
N ALA A 44 0.40 -10.23 39.79
CA ALA A 44 0.62 -10.77 41.14
C ALA A 44 0.16 -12.24 41.30
N GLY A 45 -0.75 -12.71 40.44
CA GLY A 45 -1.23 -14.10 40.42
C GLY A 45 -0.29 -15.12 39.76
N GLY A 46 0.88 -14.69 39.26
CA GLY A 46 1.83 -15.56 38.55
C GLY A 46 1.40 -15.80 37.10
N GLY A 47 1.81 -14.88 36.22
CA GLY A 47 1.53 -14.92 34.78
C GLY A 47 1.79 -13.55 34.13
N PRO A 48 1.85 -13.45 32.80
CA PRO A 48 1.99 -12.15 32.13
C PRO A 48 0.81 -11.24 32.45
N ALA A 49 1.05 -9.93 32.54
CA ALA A 49 -0.02 -8.95 32.66
C ALA A 49 -0.95 -9.01 31.44
N ALA A 50 -2.23 -8.73 31.66
CA ALA A 50 -3.24 -8.76 30.60
C ALA A 50 -2.92 -7.76 29.48
N ASP A 51 -3.30 -8.07 28.25
CA ASP A 51 -3.13 -7.16 27.12
C ASP A 51 -3.91 -5.86 27.37
N GLY A 52 -3.25 -4.72 27.22
CA GLY A 52 -3.87 -3.44 27.54
C GLY A 52 -2.88 -2.29 27.68
N GLN A 53 -3.40 -1.11 28.02
CA GLN A 53 -2.60 0.08 28.29
C GLN A 53 -2.37 0.26 29.78
N TYR A 54 -1.11 0.46 30.15
CA TYR A 54 -0.66 0.67 31.51
C TYR A 54 0.03 2.04 31.61
N GLN A 55 -0.37 2.85 32.57
CA GLN A 55 0.39 4.05 32.91
C GLN A 55 1.62 3.63 33.72
N ILE A 56 2.81 3.92 33.21
CA ILE A 56 4.07 3.60 33.88
C ILE A 56 4.83 4.90 34.10
N THR A 57 5.27 5.11 35.34
CA THR A 57 6.24 6.14 35.69
C THR A 57 7.62 5.50 35.68
N PHE A 58 8.49 5.99 34.80
CA PHE A 58 9.89 5.60 34.70
C PHE A 58 10.74 6.60 35.47
N ALA A 59 11.70 6.12 36.24
CA ALA A 59 12.61 6.98 36.98
C ALA A 59 14.04 6.42 37.00
N ILE A 60 15.03 7.31 36.97
CA ILE A 60 16.44 6.96 37.10
C ILE A 60 16.94 7.49 38.44
N TYR A 61 17.64 6.64 39.19
CA TYR A 61 18.17 6.93 40.51
C TYR A 61 19.68 6.68 40.57
N PRO A 62 20.42 7.40 41.43
CA PRO A 62 21.85 7.17 41.64
C PRO A 62 22.13 5.99 42.59
N GLN A 63 21.09 5.41 43.22
CA GLN A 63 21.23 4.33 44.21
C GLN A 63 20.05 3.33 44.17
N GLN A 64 20.31 2.10 44.64
CA GLN A 64 19.38 0.97 44.58
C GLN A 64 18.11 1.17 45.44
N SER A 65 18.21 1.88 46.56
CA SER A 65 17.07 2.17 47.44
C SER A 65 17.19 3.57 48.06
N GLY A 66 16.05 4.22 48.33
CA GLY A 66 16.00 5.60 48.82
C GLY A 66 16.48 6.65 47.81
N GLY A 67 16.59 7.91 48.24
CA GLY A 67 17.08 9.04 47.42
C GLY A 67 16.10 9.52 46.35
N ASN A 68 16.36 10.72 45.82
CA ASN A 68 15.52 11.34 44.81
C ASN A 68 15.89 10.84 43.40
N ALA A 69 14.89 10.73 42.52
CA ALA A 69 15.13 10.48 41.12
C ALA A 69 15.88 11.65 40.48
N VAL A 70 16.91 11.36 39.68
CA VAL A 70 17.64 12.37 38.88
C VAL A 70 16.91 12.68 37.57
N TRP A 71 16.02 11.78 37.16
CA TRP A 71 15.18 11.94 35.99
C TRP A 71 13.93 11.07 36.16
N SER A 72 12.78 11.53 35.66
CA SER A 72 11.56 10.73 35.61
C SER A 72 10.68 11.17 34.45
N GLU A 73 9.93 10.24 33.88
CA GLU A 73 8.84 10.56 32.96
C GLU A 73 7.69 9.57 33.14
N GLN A 74 6.48 9.98 32.76
CA GLN A 74 5.30 9.13 32.77
C GLN A 74 4.81 8.88 31.33
N GLY A 75 4.49 7.63 31.03
CA GLY A 75 4.01 7.22 29.72
C GLY A 75 2.94 6.14 29.79
N THR A 76 2.03 6.17 28.83
CA THR A 76 1.07 5.08 28.61
C THR A 76 1.70 4.03 27.69
N VAL A 77 1.92 2.85 28.23
CA VAL A 77 2.57 1.72 27.57
C VAL A 77 1.55 0.66 27.21
N SER A 78 1.56 0.19 25.96
CA SER A 78 0.76 -0.95 25.53
C SER A 78 1.52 -2.24 25.81
N ALA A 79 0.99 -3.10 26.68
CA ALA A 79 1.52 -4.44 26.91
C ALA A 79 0.75 -5.50 26.12
N LYS A 80 1.44 -6.48 25.55
CA LYS A 80 0.86 -7.64 24.87
C LYS A 80 1.58 -8.92 25.31
N ALA A 81 0.83 -9.90 25.81
CA ALA A 81 1.36 -11.06 26.54
C ALA A 81 2.34 -10.64 27.66
N GLY A 82 2.03 -9.55 28.35
CA GLY A 82 2.88 -8.92 29.36
C GLY A 82 4.08 -8.15 28.79
N GLN A 83 4.48 -8.34 27.54
CA GLN A 83 5.66 -7.68 26.95
C GLN A 83 5.37 -6.23 26.57
N PHE A 84 6.34 -5.35 26.77
CA PHE A 84 6.28 -3.97 26.33
C PHE A 84 7.64 -3.42 25.89
N THR A 85 7.58 -2.38 25.06
CA THR A 85 8.74 -1.56 24.66
C THR A 85 8.41 -0.09 24.93
N TRP A 86 9.36 0.64 25.48
CA TRP A 86 9.25 2.08 25.73
C TRP A 86 10.53 2.82 25.36
N GLN A 87 10.40 4.02 24.80
CA GLN A 87 11.53 4.89 24.51
C GLN A 87 11.70 5.90 25.65
N LEU A 88 12.63 5.61 26.57
CA LEU A 88 13.00 6.54 27.64
C LEU A 88 13.50 7.85 27.04
N GLY A 89 13.03 8.96 27.55
CA GLY A 89 13.40 10.29 27.05
C GLY A 89 12.45 10.87 26.02
N SER A 90 11.40 10.13 25.63
CA SER A 90 10.41 10.56 24.64
C SER A 90 9.43 11.63 25.15
N LYS A 91 9.29 11.76 26.48
CA LYS A 91 8.45 12.80 27.11
C LYS A 91 9.30 13.84 27.83
N GLN A 92 10.35 13.42 28.53
CA GLN A 92 11.32 14.30 29.15
C GLN A 92 12.73 13.89 28.71
N ALA A 93 13.40 14.69 27.89
CA ALA A 93 14.70 14.33 27.32
C ALA A 93 15.73 13.89 28.37
N LEU A 94 16.48 12.81 28.08
CA LEU A 94 17.58 12.35 28.93
C LEU A 94 18.80 13.25 28.69
N SER A 95 19.01 14.23 29.57
CA SER A 95 20.13 15.15 29.48
C SER A 95 21.44 14.50 29.97
N ALA A 96 22.45 14.45 29.09
CA ALA A 96 23.77 13.92 29.42
C ALA A 96 24.49 14.73 30.53
N ILE A 97 24.11 16.00 30.74
CA ILE A 97 24.68 16.89 31.78
C ILE A 97 24.01 16.66 33.15
N GLY A 98 22.73 16.26 33.17
CA GLY A 98 21.94 16.13 34.40
C GLY A 98 21.96 14.75 35.06
N LEU A 99 22.43 13.72 34.35
CA LEU A 99 22.43 12.33 34.82
C LEU A 99 23.80 11.97 35.39
N ASP A 100 23.96 11.91 36.71
CA ASP A 100 25.12 11.24 37.34
C ASP A 100 24.98 9.73 37.19
N LEU A 101 25.62 9.16 36.15
CA LEU A 101 25.57 7.75 35.79
C LEU A 101 26.79 7.00 36.33
N SER A 102 27.44 7.44 37.42
CA SER A 102 28.50 6.62 38.03
C SER A 102 27.96 5.27 38.54
N THR A 103 26.72 5.27 39.03
CA THR A 103 25.90 4.07 39.31
C THR A 103 24.41 4.38 39.09
N ALA A 104 23.83 3.99 37.95
CA ALA A 104 22.43 4.29 37.65
C ALA A 104 21.50 3.08 37.86
N TRP A 105 20.33 3.34 38.44
CA TRP A 105 19.27 2.38 38.71
C TRP A 105 17.96 2.83 38.09
N LEU A 106 17.27 1.93 37.40
CA LEU A 106 15.99 2.15 36.76
C LEU A 106 14.85 1.67 37.68
N GLY A 107 13.95 2.59 38.03
CA GLY A 107 12.72 2.33 38.77
C GLY A 107 11.49 2.41 37.84
N LEU A 108 10.53 1.52 38.09
CA LEU A 108 9.26 1.47 37.37
C LEU A 108 8.11 1.41 38.39
N GLN A 109 7.15 2.31 38.22
CA GLN A 109 5.91 2.31 38.99
C GLN A 109 4.72 2.17 38.02
N ILE A 110 3.88 1.15 38.22
CA ILE A 110 2.70 0.91 37.39
C ILE A 110 1.47 1.52 38.07
N GLY A 111 0.85 2.51 37.43
CA GLY A 111 -0.33 3.20 37.96
C GLY A 111 -0.08 3.77 39.37
N SER A 112 -0.87 3.31 40.33
CA SER A 112 -0.75 3.68 41.76
C SER A 112 -0.08 2.60 42.62
N ASP A 113 0.42 1.52 42.01
CA ASP A 113 1.07 0.44 42.75
C ASP A 113 2.41 0.90 43.33
N PRO A 114 2.94 0.21 44.36
CA PRO A 114 4.29 0.46 44.85
C PRO A 114 5.34 0.33 43.73
N GLU A 115 6.37 1.19 43.75
CA GLU A 115 7.50 1.10 42.82
C GLU A 115 8.15 -0.29 42.92
N LEU A 116 8.40 -0.91 41.76
CA LEU A 116 9.06 -2.21 41.69
C LEU A 116 10.53 -2.11 42.12
N PRO A 117 11.15 -3.22 42.59
CA PRO A 117 12.58 -3.23 42.91
C PRO A 117 13.44 -2.73 41.74
N ARG A 118 14.20 -1.66 41.99
CA ARG A 118 15.00 -0.99 40.97
C ARG A 118 16.03 -1.94 40.36
N GLN A 119 16.19 -1.87 39.04
CA GLN A 119 17.15 -2.67 38.30
C GLN A 119 18.38 -1.83 37.94
N PRO A 120 19.59 -2.41 37.90
CA PRO A 120 20.77 -1.67 37.43
C PRO A 120 20.57 -1.26 35.97
N ALA A 121 20.93 -0.03 35.62
CA ALA A 121 20.84 0.46 34.25
C ALA A 121 21.76 -0.34 33.31
N GLY A 122 21.29 -0.61 32.09
CA GLY A 122 22.07 -1.27 31.03
C GLY A 122 23.02 -0.32 30.29
N ALA A 123 23.98 -0.87 29.56
CA ALA A 123 25.05 -0.13 28.86
C ALA A 123 24.55 0.97 27.91
N SER A 124 23.36 0.81 27.31
CA SER A 124 22.74 1.79 26.41
C SER A 124 22.48 3.15 27.08
N LEU A 125 22.10 3.16 28.36
CA LEU A 125 21.91 4.41 29.11
C LEU A 125 23.25 5.12 29.37
N TYR A 126 24.33 4.37 29.61
CA TYR A 126 25.67 4.94 29.79
C TYR A 126 26.24 5.50 28.49
N ALA A 127 25.85 4.96 27.33
CA ALA A 127 26.28 5.45 26.02
C ALA A 127 25.88 6.92 25.75
N LEU A 128 24.82 7.43 26.41
CA LEU A 128 24.40 8.83 26.32
C LEU A 128 25.50 9.80 26.78
N ARG A 129 26.45 9.34 27.60
CA ARG A 129 27.61 10.15 28.04
C ARG A 129 28.59 10.46 26.90
N ALA A 130 28.55 9.73 25.78
CA ALA A 130 29.35 10.04 24.60
C ALA A 130 29.05 11.45 24.05
N ALA A 131 27.82 11.95 24.25
CA ALA A 131 27.42 13.31 23.89
C ALA A 131 28.24 14.40 24.60
N LEU A 132 28.78 14.12 25.80
CA LEU A 132 29.64 15.06 26.52
C LEU A 132 31.02 15.20 25.85
N ALA A 133 31.48 14.18 25.11
CA ALA A 133 32.78 14.19 24.44
C ALA A 133 32.77 15.05 23.17
N GLU A 134 31.63 15.14 22.48
CA GLU A 134 31.46 15.93 21.24
C GLU A 134 31.65 17.44 21.45
N ASN A 135 31.46 17.92 22.69
CA ASN A 135 31.54 19.33 23.05
C ASN A 135 32.69 19.64 24.02
N VAL A 136 33.71 18.79 24.13
CA VAL A 136 34.90 19.07 24.95
C VAL A 136 35.71 20.22 24.32
N ALA A 137 35.33 21.44 24.65
CA ALA A 137 36.10 22.66 24.42
C ALA A 137 36.82 23.01 25.72
N CYS A 138 38.03 22.48 25.89
CA CYS A 138 38.75 22.62 27.14
C CYS A 138 40.25 22.77 26.86
N SER A 139 40.86 23.82 27.41
CA SER A 139 42.31 24.02 27.36
C SER A 139 42.94 23.40 28.61
N GLY A 140 43.76 22.36 28.44
CA GLY A 140 44.56 21.76 29.51
C GLY A 140 43.93 20.60 30.32
N CYS A 141 42.67 20.23 30.06
CA CYS A 141 41.97 19.16 30.80
C CYS A 141 42.06 17.77 30.14
N ILE A 142 42.58 17.68 28.91
CA ILE A 142 43.01 16.41 28.31
C ILE A 142 44.53 16.28 28.47
N LYS A 143 44.97 15.28 29.23
CA LYS A 143 46.41 14.98 29.39
C LYS A 143 46.94 14.38 28.10
N ALA A 144 48.17 14.73 27.71
CA ALA A 144 48.77 14.27 26.46
C ALA A 144 48.79 12.74 26.29
N GLY A 145 48.86 11.96 27.39
CA GLY A 145 48.81 10.49 27.34
C GLY A 145 47.43 9.89 27.02
N ALA A 146 46.37 10.71 26.95
CA ALA A 146 45.03 10.30 26.54
C ALA A 146 44.75 10.54 25.05
N LEU A 147 45.73 11.06 24.31
CA LEU A 147 45.65 11.33 22.87
C LEU A 147 46.46 10.30 22.08
N ASP A 148 45.98 9.94 20.89
CA ASP A 148 46.68 9.02 20.00
C ASP A 148 48.09 9.57 19.64
N PRO A 149 49.17 8.81 19.91
CA PRO A 149 50.53 9.21 19.58
C PRO A 149 50.76 9.55 18.10
N ALA A 150 49.98 8.99 17.18
CA ALA A 150 50.07 9.28 15.74
C ALA A 150 49.60 10.69 15.39
N ILE A 151 48.60 11.23 16.11
CA ILE A 151 48.07 12.59 15.90
C ILE A 151 49.04 13.66 16.43
N LEU A 152 49.83 13.31 17.46
CA LEU A 152 50.81 14.19 18.08
C LEU A 152 52.10 14.39 17.24
N GLN A 153 52.30 13.66 16.14
CA GLN A 153 53.49 13.80 15.29
C GLN A 153 53.46 15.05 14.38
N SER A 154 52.30 15.65 14.19
CA SER A 154 52.09 16.79 13.28
C SER A 154 52.22 18.17 13.96
N TYR A 155 52.35 18.21 15.28
CA TYR A 155 52.35 19.45 16.06
C TYR A 155 53.75 19.73 16.64
N ALA A 156 54.21 20.98 16.51
CA ALA A 156 55.45 21.44 17.13
C ALA A 156 55.34 21.36 18.66
N LYS A 157 56.33 20.76 19.32
CA LYS A 157 56.36 20.63 20.79
C LYS A 157 56.80 21.96 21.39
N ALA A 158 56.39 22.25 22.62
CA ALA A 158 56.83 23.45 23.35
C ALA A 158 58.37 23.57 23.50
N ALA A 159 59.10 22.46 23.33
CA ALA A 159 60.56 22.45 23.26
C ALA A 159 61.11 23.15 21.99
N ASP A 160 60.34 23.19 20.91
CA ASP A 160 60.73 23.78 19.61
C ASP A 160 60.58 25.32 19.60
N LEU A 161 59.92 25.90 20.60
CA LEU A 161 59.71 27.35 20.78
C LEU A 161 60.73 28.02 21.71
N GLY A 162 61.65 27.25 22.31
CA GLY A 162 62.68 27.77 23.22
C GLY A 162 63.76 28.65 22.58
N ALA A 163 63.76 28.79 21.24
CA ALA A 163 64.74 29.53 20.45
C ALA A 163 64.31 30.97 20.04
N TYR A 164 63.07 31.40 20.35
CA TYR A 164 62.57 32.74 20.01
C TYR A 164 62.26 33.56 21.28
N ALA A 165 63.14 34.54 21.56
CA ALA A 165 63.06 35.71 22.46
C ALA A 165 62.31 35.61 23.82
N LYS A 166 63.00 35.87 24.93
CA LYS A 166 62.42 35.94 26.29
C LYS A 166 62.20 37.39 26.72
N ALA A 167 61.21 37.62 27.58
CA ALA A 167 60.93 38.94 28.19
C ALA A 167 62.11 39.53 29.01
N SER A 168 63.13 38.74 29.33
CA SER A 168 64.40 39.20 29.88
C SER A 168 65.21 40.08 28.91
N ASP A 169 64.93 40.00 27.61
CA ASP A 169 65.65 40.72 26.55
C ASP A 169 65.16 42.18 26.41
N LEU A 170 64.02 42.55 27.02
CA LEU A 170 63.38 43.88 26.92
C LEU A 170 63.46 44.74 28.19
N SER A 171 63.96 44.20 29.31
CA SER A 171 63.99 44.92 30.60
C SER A 171 65.14 45.93 30.73
N ALA A 172 66.00 46.04 29.70
CA ALA A 172 67.16 46.93 29.68
C ALA A 172 66.88 48.34 29.13
N TYR A 173 65.68 48.65 28.60
CA TYR A 173 65.48 49.84 27.75
C TYR A 173 64.35 50.83 28.13
N ALA A 174 63.60 50.68 29.22
CA ALA A 174 62.67 51.74 29.64
C ALA A 174 62.35 51.71 31.14
N LYS A 175 62.75 52.75 31.89
CA LYS A 175 62.40 52.93 33.31
C LYS A 175 61.41 54.09 33.49
N ALA A 176 60.51 53.93 34.45
CA ALA A 176 59.43 54.88 34.80
C ALA A 176 59.89 56.27 35.31
N THR A 177 61.19 56.56 35.30
CA THR A 177 61.79 57.84 35.69
C THR A 177 61.76 58.89 34.59
N ASP A 178 61.48 58.49 33.34
CA ASP A 178 61.64 59.37 32.17
C ASP A 178 60.41 60.25 31.84
N LEU A 179 59.28 60.08 32.54
CA LEU A 179 58.03 60.81 32.26
C LEU A 179 57.65 61.90 33.29
N GLY A 180 58.44 62.11 34.35
CA GLY A 180 58.10 63.04 35.44
C GLY A 180 58.30 64.54 35.16
N ASN A 181 58.86 64.92 34.01
CA ASN A 181 59.36 66.29 33.76
C ASN A 181 58.53 67.16 32.80
N TYR A 182 57.38 66.70 32.30
CA TYR A 182 56.51 67.49 31.39
C TYR A 182 55.15 67.87 32.02
N ALA A 183 55.20 68.25 33.30
CA ALA A 183 54.61 69.48 33.84
C ALA A 183 53.67 70.33 32.94
N LYS A 184 52.66 71.07 33.42
CA LYS A 184 52.11 71.44 34.76
C LYS A 184 50.91 72.39 34.53
N ASN A 185 50.13 72.64 35.59
CA ASN A 185 48.98 73.55 35.80
C ASN A 185 49.09 75.04 35.37
N THR A 186 49.95 75.42 34.42
CA THR A 186 50.14 76.82 33.97
C THR A 186 49.24 77.28 32.82
N GLU A 187 48.29 76.46 32.37
CA GLU A 187 47.34 76.81 31.28
C GLU A 187 46.04 77.46 31.78
N LEU A 188 45.96 77.78 33.07
CA LEU A 188 44.83 78.44 33.74
C LEU A 188 44.77 79.97 33.46
N ALA A 189 45.35 80.43 32.34
CA ALA A 189 45.40 81.82 31.89
C ALA A 189 44.46 82.14 30.71
N ASN A 190 43.67 81.17 30.24
CA ASN A 190 42.82 81.32 29.06
C ASN A 190 41.31 81.49 29.36
N TYR A 191 40.93 81.89 30.58
CA TYR A 191 39.53 82.17 30.91
C TYR A 191 39.02 83.39 30.12
N VAL A 192 37.97 83.17 29.34
CA VAL A 192 37.38 84.11 28.36
C VAL A 192 36.58 85.21 29.07
N LYS A 193 36.79 86.49 28.70
CA LYS A 193 35.99 87.62 29.20
C LYS A 193 34.55 87.52 28.69
N ALA A 194 33.55 87.88 29.49
CA ALA A 194 32.12 87.78 29.12
C ALA A 194 31.77 88.51 27.80
N ALA A 195 32.47 89.60 27.46
CA ALA A 195 32.30 90.33 26.20
C ALA A 195 32.87 89.60 24.96
N SER A 196 33.64 88.54 25.17
CA SER A 196 34.22 87.68 24.13
C SER A 196 33.43 86.39 23.91
N LEU A 197 32.29 86.24 24.60
CA LEU A 197 31.40 85.10 24.43
C LEU A 197 30.52 85.30 23.18
N ALA A 198 30.33 84.24 22.40
CA ALA A 198 29.43 84.25 21.24
C ALA A 198 27.97 84.51 21.67
N THR A 199 27.14 85.08 20.78
CA THR A 199 25.74 85.47 21.05
C THR A 199 24.92 84.38 21.77
N VAL A 200 25.16 83.11 21.43
CA VAL A 200 24.52 81.94 22.06
C VAL A 200 24.69 81.87 23.58
N ALA A 201 25.82 82.37 24.10
CA ALA A 201 26.12 82.35 25.53
C ALA A 201 25.25 83.32 26.35
N GLY A 202 24.61 84.30 25.70
CA GLY A 202 23.71 85.26 26.33
C GLY A 202 22.23 85.00 26.07
N SER A 203 21.87 84.44 24.91
CA SER A 203 20.47 84.24 24.52
C SER A 203 19.89 82.90 24.97
N GLY A 204 20.73 81.87 25.15
CA GLY A 204 20.30 80.49 25.36
C GLY A 204 19.60 79.86 24.14
N SER A 205 19.56 80.54 23.00
CA SER A 205 18.87 80.07 21.79
C SER A 205 19.74 79.10 21.01
N TYR A 206 19.21 77.90 20.74
CA TYR A 206 19.86 76.91 19.87
C TYR A 206 20.19 77.46 18.47
N ASN A 207 19.46 78.49 18.03
CA ASN A 207 19.66 79.06 16.70
C ASN A 207 20.94 79.89 16.55
N ASP A 208 21.56 80.30 17.65
CA ASP A 208 22.73 81.20 17.64
C ASP A 208 24.07 80.45 17.54
N LEU A 209 24.02 79.12 17.44
CA LEU A 209 25.17 78.26 17.15
C LEU A 209 25.52 78.35 15.65
N LYS A 210 26.76 78.76 15.33
CA LYS A 210 27.24 78.86 13.93
C LYS A 210 27.48 77.49 13.27
N ASP A 211 27.85 76.48 14.06
CA ASP A 211 28.14 75.12 13.58
C ASP A 211 27.13 74.12 14.18
N LYS A 212 25.84 74.36 13.91
CA LYS A 212 24.79 73.42 14.33
C LYS A 212 25.00 72.05 13.66
N PRO A 213 24.96 70.94 14.41
CA PRO A 213 24.83 69.63 13.80
C PRO A 213 23.61 69.63 12.87
N GLN A 214 23.78 69.19 11.63
CA GLN A 214 22.66 68.90 10.74
C GLN A 214 21.93 67.68 11.32
N ILE A 215 20.90 67.92 12.11
CA ILE A 215 20.02 66.85 12.60
C ILE A 215 19.22 66.36 11.39
N SER A 216 19.37 65.08 11.06
CA SER A 216 18.59 64.44 10.00
C SER A 216 17.10 64.54 10.30
N ASP A 217 16.26 64.45 9.28
CA ASP A 217 14.82 64.64 9.46
C ASP A 217 14.22 63.63 10.46
N ALA A 218 14.82 62.44 10.61
CA ALA A 218 14.49 61.47 11.67
C ALA A 218 14.57 62.04 13.08
N GLY A 219 15.56 62.89 13.36
CA GLY A 219 15.71 63.53 14.67
C GLY A 219 14.76 64.71 14.90
N LYS A 220 14.08 65.20 13.85
CA LYS A 220 13.11 66.30 13.93
C LYS A 220 11.67 65.82 14.03
N THR A 221 11.31 64.79 13.28
CA THR A 221 9.92 64.30 13.16
C THR A 221 9.62 63.13 14.10
N GLY A 222 10.65 62.37 14.49
CA GLY A 222 10.49 61.09 15.17
C GLY A 222 9.84 60.00 14.29
N ALA A 223 9.61 60.27 13.01
CA ALA A 223 8.96 59.34 12.10
C ALA A 223 9.96 58.28 11.64
N TYR A 224 9.54 57.02 11.72
CA TYR A 224 10.35 55.87 11.29
C TYR A 224 10.73 55.92 9.80
N ALA A 225 9.94 56.61 8.97
CA ALA A 225 10.21 56.80 7.56
C ALA A 225 11.55 57.51 7.29
N ASP A 226 11.94 58.43 8.18
CA ASP A 226 13.02 59.39 7.93
C ASP A 226 14.43 58.86 8.29
N LEU A 227 14.52 57.62 8.80
CA LEU A 227 15.79 56.95 9.10
C LEU A 227 16.48 56.47 7.80
N THR A 228 17.73 56.89 7.57
CA THR A 228 18.59 56.42 6.47
C THR A 228 19.55 55.33 6.94
N GLY A 229 19.97 54.42 6.06
CA GLY A 229 20.91 53.33 6.44
C GLY A 229 20.27 52.23 7.29
N LYS A 230 18.95 52.03 7.15
CA LYS A 230 18.21 50.96 7.84
C LYS A 230 18.89 49.61 7.59
N PRO A 231 19.11 48.78 8.62
CA PRO A 231 19.53 47.40 8.42
C PRO A 231 18.55 46.73 7.47
N VAL A 232 19.06 46.12 6.40
CA VAL A 232 18.25 45.19 5.60
C VAL A 232 18.05 43.97 6.50
N VAL A 233 16.98 43.97 7.27
CA VAL A 233 16.56 42.78 8.01
C VAL A 233 16.18 41.75 6.94
N PRO A 234 16.94 40.66 6.77
CA PRO A 234 16.50 39.59 5.89
C PRO A 234 15.17 39.13 6.47
N LYS A 235 14.09 39.26 5.68
CA LYS A 235 12.77 38.75 6.08
C LYS A 235 12.86 37.23 6.08
N VAL A 236 13.38 36.65 7.16
CA VAL A 236 13.27 35.23 7.44
C VAL A 236 11.80 35.00 7.81
N GLY A 237 11.05 34.38 6.88
CA GLY A 237 9.61 34.22 6.95
C GLY A 237 8.85 35.24 6.10
N ALA A 238 9.00 35.19 4.78
CA ALA A 238 8.14 35.94 3.88
C ALA A 238 6.73 35.33 3.89
N ALA A 239 5.85 35.78 4.78
CA ALA A 239 4.41 35.70 4.48
C ALA A 239 4.16 36.46 3.17
N CYS A 240 3.14 36.06 2.39
CA CYS A 240 2.74 36.83 1.23
C CYS A 240 2.54 38.30 1.66
N GLY A 241 3.11 39.23 0.87
CA GLY A 241 3.12 40.66 1.21
C GLY A 241 1.71 41.19 1.45
N THR A 242 1.57 42.35 2.12
CA THR A 242 0.27 42.96 2.41
C THR A 242 -0.59 43.07 1.14
N GLY A 243 -1.76 42.41 1.14
CA GLY A 243 -2.67 42.34 -0.01
C GLY A 243 -2.46 41.15 -0.96
N MET A 244 -1.53 40.23 -0.64
CA MET A 244 -1.30 39.00 -1.38
C MET A 244 -1.61 37.77 -0.52
N VAL A 245 -2.13 36.71 -1.17
CA VAL A 245 -2.44 35.43 -0.54
C VAL A 245 -1.51 34.33 -1.06
N LEU A 246 -1.29 33.29 -0.25
CA LEU A 246 -0.55 32.10 -0.66
C LEU A 246 -1.38 31.34 -1.69
N ILE A 247 -0.82 31.12 -2.88
CA ILE A 247 -1.45 30.39 -3.98
C ILE A 247 -0.64 29.15 -4.38
N GLY A 248 0.37 28.78 -3.60
CA GLY A 248 1.15 27.58 -3.87
C GLY A 248 2.56 27.59 -3.31
N PHE A 249 3.27 26.50 -3.57
CA PHE A 249 4.70 26.37 -3.36
C PHE A 249 5.37 26.13 -4.70
N LYS A 250 6.46 26.86 -4.97
CA LYS A 250 7.28 26.63 -6.16
C LYS A 250 8.14 25.39 -5.97
N ALA A 251 8.63 24.83 -7.08
CA ALA A 251 9.51 23.67 -7.06
C ALA A 251 10.82 23.89 -6.27
N ASP A 252 11.21 25.15 -6.07
CA ASP A 252 12.36 25.55 -5.26
C ASP A 252 12.06 25.70 -3.76
N GLY A 253 10.83 25.40 -3.33
CA GLY A 253 10.36 25.50 -1.95
C GLY A 253 9.93 26.90 -1.50
N SER A 254 10.01 27.91 -2.36
CA SER A 254 9.52 29.26 -2.04
C SER A 254 8.00 29.37 -2.14
N LEU A 255 7.40 30.32 -1.41
CA LEU A 255 5.97 30.60 -1.49
C LEU A 255 5.64 31.23 -2.84
N ASP A 256 4.56 30.77 -3.47
CA ASP A 256 3.95 31.45 -4.61
C ASP A 256 2.79 32.32 -4.12
N CYS A 257 2.84 33.62 -4.44
CA CYS A 257 1.90 34.61 -3.90
C CYS A 257 1.24 35.38 -5.04
N GLY A 258 -0.09 35.51 -4.97
CA GLY A 258 -0.90 36.24 -5.95
C GLY A 258 -1.71 37.38 -5.33
N PRO A 259 -2.09 38.41 -6.11
CA PRO A 259 -3.00 39.46 -5.65
C PRO A 259 -4.46 38.94 -5.65
N GLY A 260 -5.25 39.17 -4.59
CA GLY A 260 -6.70 38.94 -4.65
C GLY A 260 -7.42 38.57 -3.36
N ALA A 261 -8.71 38.94 -3.31
CA ALA A 261 -9.65 38.57 -2.27
C ALA A 261 -9.90 37.06 -2.26
N VAL A 262 -10.02 36.50 -1.04
CA VAL A 262 -10.18 35.07 -0.78
C VAL A 262 -11.52 34.61 -1.35
N ALA A 263 -11.51 33.75 -2.37
CA ALA A 263 -12.71 33.02 -2.76
C ALA A 263 -13.04 31.99 -1.66
N PRO A 264 -14.30 31.59 -1.46
CA PRO A 264 -14.69 30.72 -0.35
C PRO A 264 -14.00 29.34 -0.29
N ASP A 265 -13.28 28.90 -1.32
CA ASP A 265 -12.82 27.51 -1.46
C ASP A 265 -11.39 27.29 -1.98
N ASN A 266 -10.48 28.24 -1.75
CA ASN A 266 -9.08 28.33 -2.20
C ASN A 266 -8.14 27.09 -2.09
N ILE A 267 -8.61 25.88 -1.78
CA ILE A 267 -7.78 24.69 -1.61
C ILE A 267 -7.14 24.23 -2.92
N ASP A 268 -7.82 24.38 -4.06
CA ASP A 268 -7.24 24.08 -5.37
C ASP A 268 -6.26 25.16 -5.80
N GLU A 269 -6.51 26.43 -5.52
CA GLU A 269 -5.51 27.49 -5.73
C GLU A 269 -4.28 27.26 -4.86
N ILE A 270 -4.44 27.10 -3.54
CA ILE A 270 -3.30 26.88 -2.60
C ILE A 270 -2.51 25.61 -2.96
N SER A 271 -3.19 24.57 -3.46
CA SER A 271 -2.53 23.32 -3.85
C SER A 271 -2.01 23.32 -5.29
N ASN A 272 -2.10 24.43 -6.03
CA ASN A 272 -1.77 24.51 -7.45
C ASN A 272 -2.48 23.42 -8.28
N GLY A 273 -3.77 23.24 -8.01
CA GLY A 273 -4.66 22.29 -8.66
C GLY A 273 -4.47 20.83 -8.23
N LEU A 274 -3.71 20.53 -7.18
CA LEU A 274 -3.49 19.16 -6.72
C LEU A 274 -4.62 18.62 -5.84
N ILE A 275 -5.28 19.47 -5.06
CA ILE A 275 -6.36 19.11 -4.13
C ILE A 275 -7.59 19.92 -4.48
N TRP A 276 -8.72 19.25 -4.72
CA TRP A 276 -9.99 19.85 -5.12
C TRP A 276 -11.09 19.45 -4.14
N ASN A 277 -11.99 20.37 -3.83
CA ASN A 277 -13.22 20.09 -3.07
C ASN A 277 -14.49 20.61 -3.77
N GLN A 278 -14.36 21.16 -4.98
CA GLN A 278 -15.46 21.52 -5.85
C GLN A 278 -15.85 20.34 -6.76
N PHE A 279 -17.14 20.04 -6.83
CA PHE A 279 -17.64 18.95 -7.67
C PHE A 279 -18.93 19.37 -8.37
N VAL A 280 -19.10 18.88 -9.60
CA VAL A 280 -20.40 18.89 -10.27
C VAL A 280 -21.06 17.54 -10.01
N ASP A 281 -22.06 17.53 -9.15
CA ASP A 281 -22.89 16.36 -8.89
C ASP A 281 -24.17 16.47 -9.73
N THR A 282 -24.35 15.54 -10.68
CA THR A 282 -25.53 15.46 -11.55
C THR A 282 -26.41 14.29 -11.13
N THR A 283 -27.68 14.57 -10.83
CA THR A 283 -28.71 13.54 -10.61
C THR A 283 -29.66 13.54 -11.79
N LYS A 284 -29.78 12.39 -12.45
CA LYS A 284 -30.61 12.22 -13.64
C LYS A 284 -31.95 11.58 -13.27
N GLY A 285 -33.04 12.13 -13.79
CA GLY A 285 -34.37 11.52 -13.75
C GLY A 285 -34.51 10.39 -14.77
N PRO A 286 -35.74 9.86 -14.94
CA PRO A 286 -36.01 8.80 -15.91
C PRO A 286 -35.64 9.21 -17.35
N ASP A 287 -35.12 8.26 -18.13
CA ASP A 287 -34.67 8.52 -19.51
C ASP A 287 -35.83 8.84 -20.48
N LYS A 288 -37.04 8.36 -20.20
CA LYS A 288 -38.25 8.62 -20.98
C LYS A 288 -39.48 8.60 -20.07
N THR A 289 -39.92 9.76 -19.62
CA THR A 289 -41.21 9.90 -18.94
C THR A 289 -42.29 10.29 -19.97
N PRO A 290 -43.38 9.52 -20.11
CA PRO A 290 -44.47 9.86 -21.02
C PRO A 290 -45.14 11.18 -20.64
N ILE A 291 -45.45 12.01 -21.63
CA ILE A 291 -46.28 13.22 -21.49
C ILE A 291 -47.69 12.85 -21.95
N PRO A 292 -48.69 12.79 -21.05
CA PRO A 292 -50.06 12.49 -21.46
C PRO A 292 -50.66 13.65 -22.26
N ASP A 293 -51.35 13.33 -23.36
CA ASP A 293 -51.95 14.31 -24.28
C ASP A 293 -53.06 15.13 -23.61
N GLY A 294 -52.97 16.46 -23.72
CA GLY A 294 -53.93 17.39 -23.13
C GLY A 294 -53.97 17.41 -21.59
N ASN A 295 -52.91 16.96 -20.93
CA ASN A 295 -52.80 17.04 -19.48
C ASN A 295 -52.34 18.42 -18.99
N GLY A 296 -53.30 19.35 -18.88
CA GLY A 296 -53.06 20.68 -18.32
C GLY A 296 -52.69 20.70 -16.83
N ALA A 297 -52.99 19.63 -16.07
CA ALA A 297 -52.52 19.49 -14.68
C ALA A 297 -51.01 19.16 -14.61
N GLY A 298 -50.50 18.53 -15.66
CA GLY A 298 -49.11 18.11 -15.81
C GLY A 298 -48.79 16.78 -15.16
N ILE A 299 -47.62 16.27 -15.49
CA ILE A 299 -47.04 15.06 -14.90
C ILE A 299 -45.74 15.42 -14.20
N SER A 300 -45.54 14.90 -12.98
CA SER A 300 -44.39 15.23 -12.14
C SER A 300 -43.50 14.01 -11.93
N THR A 301 -42.20 14.22 -11.99
CA THR A 301 -41.19 13.27 -11.52
C THR A 301 -40.31 13.93 -10.47
N SER A 302 -39.76 13.15 -9.56
CA SER A 302 -38.96 13.66 -8.44
C SER A 302 -37.59 13.01 -8.38
N LEU A 303 -36.62 13.76 -7.87
CA LEU A 303 -35.25 13.37 -7.62
C LEU A 303 -34.91 13.70 -6.17
N ASP A 304 -34.37 12.73 -5.43
CA ASP A 304 -33.90 12.94 -4.07
C ASP A 304 -32.40 13.26 -4.07
N PHE A 305 -32.07 14.45 -3.57
CA PHE A 305 -30.68 14.89 -3.45
C PHE A 305 -30.13 14.62 -2.05
N PRO A 306 -29.01 13.88 -1.93
CA PRO A 306 -28.33 13.72 -0.66
C PRO A 306 -27.65 15.02 -0.23
N ASP A 307 -27.14 15.02 1.00
CA ASP A 307 -26.31 16.12 1.50
C ASP A 307 -24.92 16.09 0.83
N ILE A 308 -24.78 16.94 -0.19
CA ILE A 308 -23.59 17.06 -1.06
C ILE A 308 -22.73 18.30 -0.77
N GLY A 309 -23.20 19.23 0.07
CA GLY A 309 -22.48 20.45 0.42
C GLY A 309 -23.28 21.72 0.09
N LEU A 310 -22.58 22.85 -0.02
CA LEU A 310 -23.19 24.14 -0.35
C LEU A 310 -23.14 24.37 -1.86
N ALA A 311 -24.26 24.77 -2.46
CA ALA A 311 -24.33 25.03 -3.90
C ALA A 311 -23.56 26.31 -4.29
N GLN A 312 -22.86 26.25 -5.42
CA GLN A 312 -22.16 27.35 -6.07
C GLN A 312 -22.80 27.72 -7.42
N ALA A 313 -23.37 26.74 -8.10
CA ALA A 313 -24.21 26.93 -9.28
C ALA A 313 -25.19 25.76 -9.40
N ILE A 314 -26.38 26.04 -9.91
CA ILE A 314 -27.41 25.03 -10.18
C ILE A 314 -27.92 25.20 -11.60
N TRP A 315 -28.00 24.12 -12.36
CA TRP A 315 -28.67 24.12 -13.66
C TRP A 315 -29.47 22.85 -13.87
N VAL A 316 -30.43 22.93 -14.79
CA VAL A 316 -31.33 21.83 -15.12
C VAL A 316 -31.26 21.53 -16.60
N ASP A 317 -30.82 20.32 -16.92
CA ASP A 317 -30.82 19.78 -18.27
C ASP A 317 -32.19 19.20 -18.55
N VAL A 318 -32.82 19.61 -19.65
CA VAL A 318 -34.15 19.15 -20.07
C VAL A 318 -34.08 18.72 -21.53
N ASP A 319 -34.59 17.52 -21.82
CA ASP A 319 -34.77 16.99 -23.18
C ASP A 319 -36.23 16.55 -23.32
N VAL A 320 -36.99 17.25 -24.14
CA VAL A 320 -38.42 17.04 -24.37
C VAL A 320 -38.67 16.83 -25.86
N PHE A 321 -39.48 15.84 -26.18
CA PHE A 321 -40.10 15.63 -27.48
C PHE A 321 -41.62 15.62 -27.30
N THR A 322 -42.36 16.38 -28.10
CA THR A 322 -43.83 16.57 -28.01
C THR A 322 -44.38 16.89 -29.39
N SER A 323 -45.69 16.77 -29.61
CA SER A 323 -46.30 17.24 -30.85
C SER A 323 -46.21 18.76 -31.03
N ASP A 324 -46.29 19.54 -29.94
CA ASP A 324 -46.30 21.01 -30.00
C ASP A 324 -45.80 21.68 -28.70
N LEU A 325 -44.67 22.38 -28.79
CA LEU A 325 -44.10 23.15 -27.68
C LEU A 325 -44.80 24.49 -27.40
N SER A 326 -45.75 24.92 -28.24
CA SER A 326 -46.30 26.28 -28.23
C SER A 326 -47.13 26.61 -26.98
N ALA A 327 -47.75 25.62 -26.35
CA ALA A 327 -48.56 25.79 -25.15
C ALA A 327 -47.99 25.14 -23.88
N MET A 328 -46.89 24.40 -24.01
CA MET A 328 -46.29 23.63 -22.92
C MET A 328 -45.65 24.55 -21.86
N THR A 329 -45.67 24.10 -20.60
CA THR A 329 -44.98 24.75 -19.48
C THR A 329 -44.20 23.72 -18.67
N ILE A 330 -42.98 24.07 -18.25
CA ILE A 330 -42.12 23.23 -17.41
C ILE A 330 -41.84 23.95 -16.10
N GLU A 331 -42.21 23.33 -14.99
CA GLU A 331 -42.08 23.85 -13.65
C GLU A 331 -41.07 23.02 -12.85
N LEU A 332 -40.22 23.68 -12.07
CA LEU A 332 -39.28 23.03 -11.15
C LEU A 332 -39.54 23.48 -9.71
N TYR A 333 -39.69 22.52 -8.82
CA TYR A 333 -39.81 22.74 -7.38
C TYR A 333 -38.55 22.22 -6.69
N GLY A 334 -37.91 23.09 -5.91
CA GLY A 334 -36.85 22.70 -4.99
C GLY A 334 -37.41 22.34 -3.61
N PRO A 335 -36.57 21.76 -2.73
CA PRO A 335 -36.97 21.36 -1.38
C PRO A 335 -37.62 22.49 -0.59
N GLY A 336 -38.85 22.28 -0.11
CA GLY A 336 -39.58 23.23 0.73
C GLY A 336 -40.13 24.47 0.03
N MET A 337 -40.08 24.54 -1.31
CA MET A 337 -40.64 25.65 -2.08
C MET A 337 -42.16 25.52 -2.25
N ALA A 338 -42.88 26.64 -2.05
CA ALA A 338 -44.31 26.74 -2.33
C ALA A 338 -44.62 27.14 -3.79
N ASN A 339 -43.72 27.91 -4.43
CA ASN A 339 -43.86 28.39 -5.80
C ASN A 339 -42.75 27.81 -6.68
N PRO A 340 -43.03 27.37 -7.92
CA PRO A 340 -42.02 26.81 -8.81
C PRO A 340 -41.16 27.87 -9.49
N TYR A 341 -39.98 27.45 -9.95
CA TYR A 341 -39.31 28.08 -11.08
C TYR A 341 -40.00 27.67 -12.38
N ILE A 342 -40.26 28.62 -13.27
CA ILE A 342 -40.76 28.30 -14.61
C ILE A 342 -39.55 28.21 -15.54
N LEU A 343 -39.13 27.00 -15.86
CA LEU A 343 -37.99 26.77 -16.73
C LEU A 343 -38.32 27.18 -18.17
N TYR A 344 -39.48 26.73 -18.65
CA TYR A 344 -39.97 27.00 -20.00
C TYR A 344 -41.45 27.38 -19.97
N SER A 345 -41.81 28.41 -20.74
CA SER A 345 -43.21 28.76 -21.02
C SER A 345 -43.32 29.31 -22.45
N LYS A 346 -44.14 28.64 -23.27
CA LYS A 346 -44.77 29.18 -24.50
C LYS A 346 -43.89 30.08 -25.38
N SER A 347 -42.69 29.64 -25.78
CA SER A 347 -41.74 30.53 -26.46
C SER A 347 -41.24 30.06 -27.82
N LYS A 348 -41.49 28.80 -28.22
CA LYS A 348 -40.98 28.24 -29.49
C LYS A 348 -42.05 27.46 -30.24
N THR A 349 -42.01 27.55 -31.57
CA THR A 349 -42.71 26.65 -32.48
C THR A 349 -41.80 25.46 -32.82
N GLY A 350 -42.32 24.24 -32.71
CA GLY A 350 -41.55 23.01 -32.92
C GLY A 350 -41.94 21.88 -31.98
N ASN A 351 -41.22 20.76 -32.07
CA ASN A 351 -41.53 19.48 -31.44
C ASN A 351 -40.41 18.94 -30.53
N THR A 352 -39.29 19.66 -30.38
CA THR A 352 -38.15 19.20 -29.57
C THR A 352 -37.50 20.35 -28.81
N LEU A 353 -37.21 20.14 -27.52
CA LEU A 353 -36.54 21.10 -26.64
C LEU A 353 -35.43 20.37 -25.89
N LYS A 354 -34.16 20.67 -26.22
CA LYS A 354 -32.98 20.12 -25.55
C LYS A 354 -32.08 21.25 -25.07
N VAL A 355 -32.12 21.56 -23.78
CA VAL A 355 -31.55 22.79 -23.21
C VAL A 355 -31.07 22.59 -21.78
N SER A 356 -29.97 23.27 -21.42
CA SER A 356 -29.48 23.42 -20.04
C SER A 356 -29.89 24.77 -19.46
N PHE A 357 -30.97 24.78 -18.69
CA PHE A 357 -31.51 25.98 -18.05
C PHE A 357 -30.62 26.46 -16.90
N ASN A 358 -30.38 27.77 -16.83
CA ASN A 358 -29.49 28.44 -15.88
C ASN A 358 -27.98 28.15 -16.07
N LYS A 359 -27.64 27.55 -17.22
CA LYS A 359 -26.27 27.41 -17.72
C LYS A 359 -26.12 28.07 -19.09
N ASP A 360 -26.84 27.53 -20.09
CA ASP A 360 -26.75 27.98 -21.48
C ASP A 360 -27.98 28.81 -21.89
N THR A 361 -29.07 28.73 -21.11
CA THR A 361 -30.33 29.41 -21.41
C THR A 361 -30.99 29.91 -20.13
N ALA A 362 -31.46 31.16 -20.14
CA ALA A 362 -32.20 31.74 -19.01
C ALA A 362 -33.54 31.03 -18.81
N ILE A 363 -34.00 30.95 -17.56
CA ILE A 363 -35.33 30.44 -17.23
C ILE A 363 -36.41 31.50 -17.46
N ALA A 364 -37.63 31.07 -17.76
CA ALA A 364 -38.74 31.97 -18.04
C ALA A 364 -39.18 32.78 -16.82
N GLN A 365 -39.15 32.20 -15.61
CA GLN A 365 -39.47 32.90 -14.37
C GLN A 365 -38.71 32.34 -13.16
N GLY A 366 -38.17 33.24 -12.34
CA GLY A 366 -37.41 32.95 -11.12
C GLY A 366 -35.90 33.02 -11.33
N ASP A 367 -35.12 32.70 -10.29
CA ASP A 367 -33.65 32.67 -10.34
C ASP A 367 -33.11 31.63 -9.34
N MET A 368 -32.74 30.46 -9.86
CA MET A 368 -32.23 29.36 -9.03
C MET A 368 -30.89 29.70 -8.37
N ASN A 369 -30.01 30.43 -9.06
CA ASN A 369 -28.69 30.75 -8.51
C ASN A 369 -28.80 31.77 -7.37
N LYS A 370 -29.68 32.77 -7.50
CA LYS A 370 -29.96 33.70 -6.41
C LYS A 370 -30.51 33.02 -5.16
N ASP A 371 -31.37 32.03 -5.33
CA ASP A 371 -32.07 31.41 -4.21
C ASP A 371 -31.26 30.32 -3.50
N TRP A 372 -30.37 29.63 -4.21
CA TRP A 372 -29.70 28.42 -3.71
C TRP A 372 -28.19 28.53 -3.48
N ILE A 373 -27.51 29.51 -4.08
CA ILE A 373 -26.07 29.69 -3.82
C ILE A 373 -25.83 29.88 -2.31
N GLY A 374 -24.86 29.13 -1.78
CA GLY A 374 -24.51 29.10 -0.36
C GLY A 374 -25.47 28.28 0.53
N LYS A 375 -26.48 27.62 -0.03
CA LYS A 375 -27.39 26.72 0.68
C LYS A 375 -27.14 25.26 0.34
N ASN A 376 -27.56 24.37 1.23
CA ASN A 376 -27.52 22.94 0.98
C ASN A 376 -28.75 22.51 0.17
N PRO A 377 -28.58 21.94 -1.04
CA PRO A 377 -29.69 21.58 -1.92
C PRO A 377 -30.35 20.23 -1.54
N LYS A 378 -29.95 19.62 -0.42
CA LYS A 378 -30.49 18.36 0.09
C LYS A 378 -32.02 18.39 0.15
N GLY A 379 -32.63 17.32 -0.36
CA GLY A 379 -34.07 17.10 -0.32
C GLY A 379 -34.63 16.71 -1.69
N THR A 380 -35.95 16.63 -1.77
CA THR A 380 -36.65 16.24 -2.99
C THR A 380 -36.82 17.45 -3.92
N TRP A 381 -36.33 17.31 -5.14
CA TRP A 381 -36.59 18.20 -6.26
C TRP A 381 -37.61 17.56 -7.18
N SER A 382 -38.58 18.32 -7.70
CA SER A 382 -39.55 17.79 -8.65
C SER A 382 -39.69 18.67 -9.88
N LEU A 383 -39.86 18.03 -11.03
CA LEU A 383 -40.10 18.69 -12.31
C LEU A 383 -41.45 18.26 -12.84
N THR A 384 -42.29 19.25 -13.16
CA THR A 384 -43.64 19.06 -13.67
C THR A 384 -43.74 19.60 -15.08
N VAL A 385 -44.11 18.73 -16.02
CA VAL A 385 -44.36 19.10 -17.42
C VAL A 385 -45.87 19.17 -17.66
N LYS A 386 -46.35 20.32 -18.10
CA LYS A 386 -47.77 20.59 -18.39
C LYS A 386 -47.96 20.77 -19.88
N ASP A 387 -48.81 19.93 -20.47
CA ASP A 387 -49.24 20.05 -21.86
C ASP A 387 -50.76 20.22 -21.92
N PRO A 388 -51.27 21.45 -22.11
CA PRO A 388 -52.70 21.71 -22.13
C PRO A 388 -53.34 21.46 -23.50
N LEU A 389 -52.57 21.26 -24.58
CA LEU A 389 -53.13 21.07 -25.91
C LEU A 389 -53.47 19.60 -26.14
N LYS A 390 -54.58 19.35 -26.86
CA LYS A 390 -54.93 18.02 -27.34
C LYS A 390 -54.63 17.92 -28.82
N ASN A 391 -53.51 17.30 -29.15
CA ASN A 391 -53.08 17.12 -30.53
C ASN A 391 -52.85 15.62 -30.76
N GLN A 392 -53.85 14.94 -31.31
CA GLN A 392 -53.86 13.48 -31.43
C GLN A 392 -52.70 12.95 -32.30
N MET A 393 -51.58 12.57 -31.69
CA MET A 393 -50.65 11.61 -32.29
C MET A 393 -51.14 10.17 -32.02
N PRO A 394 -51.24 9.29 -33.02
CA PRO A 394 -51.55 7.88 -32.77
C PRO A 394 -50.35 7.14 -32.14
N PRO A 395 -50.53 6.37 -31.05
CA PRO A 395 -51.76 6.11 -30.30
C PRO A 395 -52.12 7.24 -29.30
N ALA A 396 -53.43 7.55 -29.22
CA ALA A 396 -54.03 8.76 -28.63
C ALA A 396 -53.99 8.89 -27.08
N THR A 397 -52.93 8.42 -26.42
CA THR A 397 -52.79 8.50 -24.94
C THR A 397 -51.51 9.21 -24.48
N THR A 398 -50.53 9.43 -25.36
CA THR A 398 -49.25 10.07 -25.04
C THR A 398 -48.86 11.03 -26.15
N ASP A 399 -48.62 12.29 -25.81
CA ASP A 399 -48.22 13.35 -26.75
C ASP A 399 -46.70 13.39 -27.00
N GLY A 400 -45.92 12.89 -26.04
CA GLY A 400 -44.48 12.96 -26.12
C GLY A 400 -43.75 12.32 -24.95
N TYR A 401 -42.46 12.62 -24.82
CA TYR A 401 -41.62 12.16 -23.72
C TYR A 401 -40.69 13.28 -23.26
N TYR A 402 -40.32 13.23 -21.98
CA TYR A 402 -39.25 14.06 -21.45
C TYR A 402 -38.26 13.27 -20.61
N SER A 403 -37.06 13.83 -20.50
CA SER A 403 -36.06 13.46 -19.52
C SER A 403 -35.40 14.72 -18.97
N TRP A 404 -34.87 14.64 -17.76
CA TRP A 404 -34.23 15.78 -17.14
C TRP A 404 -33.14 15.36 -16.17
N ALA A 405 -32.22 16.27 -15.87
CA ALA A 405 -31.23 16.12 -14.83
C ALA A 405 -31.04 17.46 -14.11
N VAL A 406 -30.78 17.40 -12.81
CA VAL A 406 -30.35 18.57 -12.03
C VAL A 406 -28.87 18.38 -11.75
N SER A 407 -28.10 19.39 -12.12
CA SER A 407 -26.65 19.43 -11.93
C SER A 407 -26.31 20.58 -10.99
N ILE A 408 -25.54 20.27 -9.97
CA ILE A 408 -25.19 21.21 -8.92
C ILE A 408 -23.67 21.23 -8.77
N GLN A 409 -23.07 22.39 -9.02
CA GLN A 409 -21.70 22.64 -8.57
C GLN A 409 -21.73 22.90 -7.07
N THR A 410 -20.98 22.11 -6.30
CA THR A 410 -20.94 22.19 -4.84
C THR A 410 -19.54 22.39 -4.30
N LEU A 411 -19.46 23.11 -3.19
CA LEU A 411 -18.34 23.05 -2.28
C LEU A 411 -18.56 21.88 -1.30
N SER A 412 -17.84 20.78 -1.51
CA SER A 412 -18.04 19.58 -0.70
C SER A 412 -17.32 19.68 0.64
N THR A 413 -18.04 19.36 1.71
CA THR A 413 -17.49 19.18 3.07
C THR A 413 -17.16 17.71 3.38
N LYS A 414 -17.40 16.81 2.41
CA LYS A 414 -17.30 15.35 2.59
C LYS A 414 -16.38 14.67 1.58
N LYS A 415 -16.18 15.28 0.42
CA LYS A 415 -15.36 14.74 -0.67
C LYS A 415 -14.15 15.65 -0.89
N ILE A 416 -13.00 15.05 -1.14
CA ILE A 416 -11.82 15.71 -1.70
C ILE A 416 -11.35 14.88 -2.89
N GLN A 417 -10.82 15.53 -3.91
CA GLN A 417 -10.16 14.89 -5.04
C GLN A 417 -8.70 15.31 -5.05
N ILE A 418 -7.81 14.33 -5.14
CA ILE A 418 -6.38 14.56 -5.27
C ILE A 418 -5.99 14.17 -6.69
N LYS A 419 -5.46 15.11 -7.48
CA LYS A 419 -5.04 14.88 -8.87
C LYS A 419 -3.58 14.42 -8.98
N GLY A 420 -2.81 14.52 -7.89
CA GLY A 420 -1.43 14.04 -7.78
C GLY A 420 -1.29 12.76 -6.95
N ASN A 421 -0.05 12.44 -6.56
CA ASN A 421 0.24 11.33 -5.66
C ASN A 421 -0.05 11.72 -4.19
N VAL A 422 -0.58 10.77 -3.41
CA VAL A 422 -0.67 10.90 -1.95
C VAL A 422 0.50 10.15 -1.33
N ILE A 423 1.38 10.88 -0.62
CA ILE A 423 2.46 10.30 0.17
C ILE A 423 2.14 10.58 1.65
N ALA A 424 2.03 9.53 2.47
CA ALA A 424 1.75 9.64 3.90
C ALA A 424 2.92 9.05 4.69
N ASP A 425 3.56 9.87 5.53
CA ASP A 425 4.54 9.41 6.51
C ASP A 425 3.81 8.99 7.79
N GLY A 426 3.50 7.69 7.90
CA GLY A 426 2.68 7.12 8.97
C GLY A 426 1.57 6.20 8.43
N SER A 427 0.33 6.43 8.86
CA SER A 427 -0.81 5.56 8.52
C SER A 427 -1.97 6.32 7.87
N VAL A 428 -2.56 5.73 6.83
CA VAL A 428 -3.87 6.16 6.29
C VAL A 428 -4.96 5.31 6.95
N LYS A 429 -5.92 5.96 7.62
CA LYS A 429 -7.10 5.28 8.19
C LYS A 429 -8.25 5.35 7.19
N LEU A 430 -8.69 4.18 6.74
CA LEU A 430 -9.88 4.05 5.89
C LEU A 430 -11.12 3.90 6.77
N GLY A 431 -12.22 4.55 6.37
CA GLY A 431 -13.51 4.45 7.04
C GLY A 431 -14.31 3.23 6.58
N ALA A 432 -15.37 2.92 7.32
CA ALA A 432 -16.39 1.99 6.86
C ALA A 432 -17.25 2.68 5.79
N ASP A 433 -17.33 2.07 4.60
CA ASP A 433 -18.31 2.43 3.58
C ASP A 433 -19.43 1.39 3.61
N ALA A 434 -20.61 1.83 4.07
CA ALA A 434 -21.80 1.00 4.20
C ALA A 434 -22.52 0.79 2.86
N ALA A 435 -22.17 1.52 1.81
CA ALA A 435 -22.83 1.36 0.52
C ALA A 435 -22.37 0.10 -0.23
N PRO A 436 -23.26 -0.50 -1.04
CA PRO A 436 -22.94 -1.68 -1.85
C PRO A 436 -21.83 -1.37 -2.86
N CYS A 437 -21.08 -2.40 -3.24
CA CYS A 437 -20.11 -2.31 -4.33
C CYS A 437 -20.90 -2.38 -5.65
N ASP A 438 -20.82 -1.32 -6.45
CA ASP A 438 -21.46 -1.24 -7.76
C ASP A 438 -20.47 -0.72 -8.81
N ALA A 439 -20.93 -0.54 -10.05
CA ALA A 439 -20.10 -0.10 -11.17
C ALA A 439 -19.44 1.27 -10.93
N THR A 440 -20.01 2.14 -10.08
CA THR A 440 -19.46 3.47 -9.77
C THR A 440 -18.37 3.42 -8.71
N LYS A 441 -18.26 2.31 -7.97
CA LYS A 441 -17.32 2.12 -6.87
C LYS A 441 -16.18 1.16 -7.18
N ILE A 442 -16.08 0.64 -8.40
CA ILE A 442 -14.99 -0.27 -8.76
C ILE A 442 -13.63 0.38 -8.47
N GLY A 443 -12.78 -0.31 -7.70
CA GLY A 443 -11.49 0.18 -7.24
C GLY A 443 -11.54 0.99 -5.93
N ALA A 444 -12.72 1.32 -5.39
CA ALA A 444 -12.84 1.98 -4.10
C ALA A 444 -12.35 1.07 -2.96
N LEU A 445 -11.77 1.69 -1.93
CA LEU A 445 -11.28 1.01 -0.73
C LEU A 445 -12.18 1.33 0.47
N ARG A 446 -12.44 0.33 1.31
CA ARG A 446 -13.11 0.51 2.60
C ARG A 446 -12.43 -0.30 3.69
N TYR A 447 -12.68 0.04 4.95
CA TYR A 447 -12.28 -0.78 6.10
C TYR A 447 -13.52 -1.23 6.88
N THR A 448 -13.81 -2.52 6.81
CA THR A 448 -14.97 -3.15 7.48
C THR A 448 -14.54 -4.51 8.01
N ALA A 449 -15.08 -4.90 9.17
CA ALA A 449 -14.79 -6.20 9.80
C ALA A 449 -13.29 -6.47 10.04
N GLY A 450 -12.52 -5.43 10.38
CA GLY A 450 -11.11 -5.55 10.72
C GLY A 450 -10.15 -5.65 9.53
N GLN A 451 -10.65 -5.56 8.28
CA GLN A 451 -9.85 -5.71 7.06
C GLN A 451 -10.10 -4.57 6.07
N VAL A 452 -9.07 -4.24 5.29
CA VAL A 452 -9.25 -3.38 4.10
C VAL A 452 -9.92 -4.23 3.02
N GLN A 453 -10.92 -3.68 2.33
CA GLN A 453 -11.60 -4.32 1.21
C GLN A 453 -11.56 -3.40 -0.01
N VAL A 454 -11.46 -3.98 -1.20
CA VAL A 454 -11.57 -3.30 -2.49
C VAL A 454 -12.87 -3.73 -3.18
N CYS A 455 -13.59 -2.78 -3.78
CA CYS A 455 -14.77 -3.09 -4.59
C CYS A 455 -14.33 -3.60 -5.97
N GLN A 456 -14.63 -4.87 -6.25
CA GLN A 456 -14.31 -5.55 -7.51
C GLN A 456 -15.51 -6.39 -7.97
N PHE A 457 -15.86 -6.31 -9.26
CA PHE A 457 -16.94 -7.10 -9.87
C PHE A 457 -18.30 -7.00 -9.13
N GLY A 458 -18.63 -5.83 -8.59
CA GLY A 458 -19.88 -5.61 -7.85
C GLY A 458 -19.91 -6.23 -6.45
N THR A 459 -18.76 -6.68 -5.92
CA THR A 459 -18.64 -7.19 -4.55
C THR A 459 -17.44 -6.58 -3.81
N TRP A 460 -17.54 -6.43 -2.49
CA TRP A 460 -16.42 -6.00 -1.66
C TRP A 460 -15.52 -7.19 -1.29
N VAL A 461 -14.27 -7.16 -1.74
CA VAL A 461 -13.29 -8.25 -1.57
C VAL A 461 -12.17 -7.80 -0.61
N PRO A 462 -11.79 -8.59 0.42
CA PRO A 462 -10.66 -8.27 1.28
C PRO A 462 -9.34 -8.08 0.51
N MET A 463 -8.63 -7.00 0.79
CA MET A 463 -7.26 -6.78 0.33
C MET A 463 -6.30 -7.56 1.23
N GLY A 464 -5.46 -8.40 0.61
CA GLY A 464 -4.50 -9.26 1.31
C GLY A 464 -4.85 -10.75 1.31
N THR A 465 -5.93 -11.17 0.62
CA THR A 465 -6.30 -12.59 0.47
C THR A 465 -6.12 -13.13 -0.95
N SER A 466 -5.33 -12.50 -1.83
CA SER A 466 -4.90 -13.19 -3.06
C SER A 466 -3.84 -14.22 -2.70
N VAL A 467 -4.33 -15.39 -2.30
CA VAL A 467 -3.66 -16.67 -2.13
C VAL A 467 -2.97 -17.16 -3.39
N CYS A 468 -3.17 -16.50 -4.53
CA CYS A 468 -2.73 -16.98 -5.82
C CYS A 468 -1.90 -15.88 -6.51
N PRO A 469 -0.85 -16.24 -7.25
CA PRO A 469 -0.08 -15.29 -8.07
C PRO A 469 -0.86 -14.85 -9.31
N GLY A 470 -1.91 -15.58 -9.69
CA GLY A 470 -2.82 -15.27 -10.79
C GLY A 470 -4.29 -15.26 -10.37
N PRO A 471 -5.23 -15.17 -11.33
CA PRO A 471 -6.66 -15.16 -11.07
C PRO A 471 -7.12 -16.40 -10.28
N VAL A 472 -8.21 -16.25 -9.54
CA VAL A 472 -8.87 -17.38 -8.87
C VAL A 472 -10.16 -17.68 -9.59
N ILE A 473 -10.29 -18.88 -10.17
CA ILE A 473 -11.49 -19.32 -10.90
C ILE A 473 -12.11 -20.49 -10.14
N GLN A 474 -13.30 -20.29 -9.58
CA GLN A 474 -14.00 -21.30 -8.76
C GLN A 474 -13.11 -21.91 -7.66
N GLY A 475 -12.23 -21.08 -7.07
CA GLY A 475 -11.28 -21.47 -6.03
C GLY A 475 -10.00 -22.16 -6.52
N ILE A 476 -9.78 -22.27 -7.84
CA ILE A 476 -8.52 -22.69 -8.44
C ILE A 476 -7.63 -21.47 -8.69
N CYS A 477 -6.40 -21.50 -8.22
CA CYS A 477 -5.38 -20.52 -8.56
C CYS A 477 -4.88 -20.74 -9.99
N THR A 478 -5.31 -19.93 -10.95
CA THR A 478 -4.99 -20.12 -12.36
C THR A 478 -3.81 -19.27 -12.81
N GLY A 479 -3.00 -19.85 -13.68
CA GLY A 479 -1.91 -19.21 -14.39
C GLY A 479 -2.26 -18.86 -15.83
N PRO A 480 -1.31 -18.26 -16.55
CA PRO A 480 -1.51 -17.96 -17.96
C PRO A 480 -1.72 -19.26 -18.74
N THR A 481 -2.62 -19.19 -19.71
CA THR A 481 -2.74 -20.21 -20.75
C THR A 481 -1.53 -20.11 -21.67
N GLY A 482 -0.89 -21.24 -21.91
CA GLY A 482 0.33 -21.37 -22.70
C GLY A 482 0.10 -21.55 -24.19
N CYS A 483 1.12 -22.09 -24.84
CA CYS A 483 1.12 -22.28 -26.28
C CYS A 483 -0.02 -23.21 -26.70
N GLY A 484 -0.96 -22.69 -27.50
CA GLY A 484 -1.90 -23.53 -28.24
C GLY A 484 -1.13 -24.28 -29.30
N ASN A 485 -1.21 -25.62 -29.29
CA ASN A 485 -0.49 -26.55 -30.17
C ASN A 485 0.95 -26.89 -29.74
N CYS A 486 1.18 -27.09 -28.44
CA CYS A 486 2.45 -27.59 -27.91
C CYS A 486 2.41 -29.09 -27.57
N ASN A 487 3.55 -29.76 -27.72
CA ASN A 487 3.74 -31.11 -27.18
C ASN A 487 3.74 -31.10 -25.64
N PHE A 488 3.61 -32.27 -25.03
CA PHE A 488 3.51 -32.39 -23.57
C PHE A 488 4.74 -31.84 -22.84
N MET A 489 5.93 -32.09 -23.38
CA MET A 489 7.19 -31.65 -22.79
C MET A 489 7.30 -30.11 -22.79
N ASP A 490 6.95 -29.47 -23.89
CA ASP A 490 6.97 -28.00 -24.00
C ASP A 490 5.90 -27.36 -23.12
N SER A 491 4.73 -28.00 -23.00
CA SER A 491 3.66 -27.58 -22.10
C SER A 491 4.08 -27.68 -20.63
N SER A 492 4.75 -28.77 -20.27
CA SER A 492 5.32 -28.99 -18.94
C SER A 492 6.37 -27.93 -18.60
N LYS A 493 7.31 -27.67 -19.51
CA LYS A 493 8.32 -26.60 -19.35
C LYS A 493 7.68 -25.22 -19.27
N TYR A 494 6.63 -24.96 -20.04
CA TYR A 494 5.94 -23.69 -20.04
C TYR A 494 5.37 -23.35 -18.66
N CYS A 495 4.69 -24.32 -18.01
CA CYS A 495 4.15 -24.10 -16.67
C CYS A 495 5.23 -24.14 -15.59
N ALA A 496 6.21 -25.05 -15.69
CA ALA A 496 7.33 -25.11 -14.77
C ALA A 496 8.11 -23.78 -14.74
N ALA A 497 8.41 -23.18 -15.89
CA ALA A 497 9.08 -21.87 -15.98
C ALA A 497 8.34 -20.72 -15.28
N ARG A 498 7.08 -20.92 -14.91
CA ARG A 498 6.23 -19.97 -14.17
C ARG A 498 5.99 -20.40 -12.71
N LYS A 499 6.75 -21.37 -12.21
CA LYS A 499 6.61 -21.95 -10.87
C LYS A 499 5.22 -22.56 -10.63
N ALA A 500 4.60 -23.04 -11.70
CA ALA A 500 3.28 -23.67 -11.75
C ALA A 500 3.41 -25.11 -12.27
N ASP A 501 2.31 -25.84 -12.20
CA ASP A 501 2.16 -27.12 -12.90
C ASP A 501 1.10 -26.97 -14.01
N LEU A 502 1.02 -27.96 -14.90
CA LEU A 502 -0.22 -28.16 -15.66
C LEU A 502 -1.36 -28.39 -14.66
N CYS A 503 -2.57 -27.96 -15.01
CA CYS A 503 -3.72 -28.24 -14.16
C CYS A 503 -3.96 -29.75 -14.06
N SER A 504 -4.35 -30.22 -12.88
CA SER A 504 -4.85 -31.58 -12.72
C SER A 504 -6.14 -31.78 -13.49
N ASP A 505 -6.58 -33.02 -13.63
CA ASP A 505 -7.83 -33.34 -14.33
C ASP A 505 -9.04 -32.76 -13.62
N SER A 506 -9.07 -32.85 -12.29
CA SER A 506 -10.09 -32.21 -11.45
C SER A 506 -10.10 -30.69 -11.59
N GLN A 507 -8.93 -30.05 -11.67
CA GLN A 507 -8.84 -28.61 -11.90
C GLN A 507 -9.31 -28.25 -13.32
N SER A 508 -8.87 -28.99 -14.33
CA SER A 508 -9.22 -28.76 -15.74
C SER A 508 -10.71 -28.92 -15.99
N PHE A 509 -11.35 -29.90 -15.34
CA PHE A 509 -12.80 -30.06 -15.34
C PHE A 509 -13.53 -28.79 -14.88
N VAL A 510 -13.15 -28.24 -13.73
CA VAL A 510 -13.81 -27.04 -13.17
C VAL A 510 -13.61 -25.83 -14.08
N LEU A 511 -12.44 -25.70 -14.69
CA LEU A 511 -12.13 -24.64 -15.65
C LEU A 511 -12.92 -24.79 -16.96
N ASN A 512 -13.11 -26.02 -17.45
CA ASN A 512 -13.93 -26.31 -18.62
C ASN A 512 -15.42 -26.07 -18.35
N TYR A 513 -15.90 -26.52 -17.19
CA TYR A 513 -17.30 -26.34 -16.76
C TYR A 513 -17.71 -24.87 -16.71
N THR A 514 -16.80 -23.97 -16.35
CA THR A 514 -17.05 -22.51 -16.31
C THR A 514 -16.91 -21.81 -17.65
N ARG A 515 -16.59 -22.54 -18.73
CA ARG A 515 -16.31 -21.99 -20.08
C ARG A 515 -15.21 -20.93 -20.09
N MET A 516 -14.26 -21.03 -19.16
CA MET A 516 -13.14 -20.08 -19.05
C MET A 516 -11.89 -20.53 -19.80
N LEU A 517 -11.91 -21.72 -20.40
CA LEU A 517 -10.83 -22.24 -21.24
C LEU A 517 -11.00 -21.89 -22.71
N VAL A 518 -9.86 -21.74 -23.39
CA VAL A 518 -9.74 -21.20 -24.76
C VAL A 518 -9.66 -22.31 -25.82
N SER A 519 -9.53 -23.58 -25.42
CA SER A 519 -9.43 -24.73 -26.32
C SER A 519 -10.26 -25.91 -25.85
N ASN A 520 -10.65 -26.75 -26.81
CA ASN A 520 -11.23 -28.06 -26.54
C ASN A 520 -10.11 -28.97 -25.99
N ALA A 521 -9.08 -29.36 -26.74
CA ALA A 521 -8.03 -30.24 -26.19
C ALA A 521 -7.02 -29.50 -25.27
N LEU A 522 -6.68 -30.08 -24.11
CA LEU A 522 -5.68 -29.55 -23.16
C LEU A 522 -4.82 -30.65 -22.53
N TRP A 523 -3.58 -30.30 -22.20
CA TRP A 523 -2.69 -31.16 -21.41
C TRP A 523 -2.98 -31.01 -19.91
N THR A 524 -3.09 -32.13 -19.20
CA THR A 524 -3.16 -32.19 -17.73
C THR A 524 -1.85 -32.72 -17.14
N ASN A 525 -1.61 -32.50 -15.84
CA ASN A 525 -0.33 -32.87 -15.22
C ASN A 525 -0.10 -34.38 -15.03
N SER A 526 -1.15 -35.17 -15.22
CA SER A 526 -1.22 -36.63 -15.19
C SER A 526 -1.07 -37.27 -16.58
N PHE A 527 -0.94 -36.48 -17.65
CA PHE A 527 -0.94 -37.00 -19.04
C PHE A 527 -2.27 -37.66 -19.47
N SER A 528 -3.33 -37.53 -18.69
CA SER A 528 -4.56 -38.29 -18.93
C SER A 528 -5.21 -38.05 -20.29
N ASP A 529 -5.68 -39.14 -20.89
CA ASP A 529 -6.37 -39.16 -22.16
C ASP A 529 -7.89 -39.15 -22.00
N ASN A 530 -8.62 -39.46 -23.07
CA ASN A 530 -10.09 -39.37 -23.09
C ASN A 530 -10.77 -40.73 -22.84
N ASP A 531 -10.05 -41.81 -22.55
CA ASP A 531 -10.54 -43.19 -22.33
C ASP A 531 -11.83 -43.51 -23.11
N ALA A 532 -11.75 -43.54 -24.44
CA ALA A 532 -12.89 -43.82 -25.32
C ALA A 532 -14.06 -42.81 -25.20
N GLY A 533 -13.76 -41.55 -24.95
CA GLY A 533 -14.75 -40.45 -24.84
C GLY A 533 -15.34 -40.27 -23.44
N GLN A 534 -14.94 -41.07 -22.46
CA GLN A 534 -15.48 -41.05 -21.10
C GLN A 534 -15.06 -39.78 -20.33
N TRP A 535 -13.97 -39.13 -20.74
CA TRP A 535 -13.38 -37.97 -20.06
C TRP A 535 -13.38 -36.67 -20.87
N SER A 536 -14.20 -36.61 -21.92
CA SER A 536 -14.22 -35.50 -22.87
C SER A 536 -14.53 -34.13 -22.25
N GLU A 537 -15.06 -34.08 -21.03
CA GLU A 537 -15.35 -32.82 -20.33
C GLU A 537 -14.23 -32.36 -19.37
N VAL A 538 -13.22 -33.20 -19.15
CA VAL A 538 -12.01 -32.90 -18.36
C VAL A 538 -10.95 -32.25 -19.24
N ASN A 539 -10.51 -32.95 -20.29
CA ASN A 539 -9.42 -32.53 -21.18
C ASN A 539 -9.92 -32.04 -22.56
N GLY A 540 -11.24 -31.92 -22.70
CA GLY A 540 -11.94 -31.29 -23.82
C GLY A 540 -11.72 -31.96 -25.18
N GLY A 541 -11.61 -33.30 -25.20
CA GLY A 541 -11.60 -34.08 -26.43
C GLY A 541 -10.21 -34.29 -27.02
N THR A 542 -9.24 -34.57 -26.14
CA THR A 542 -8.05 -35.33 -26.54
C THR A 542 -8.49 -36.66 -27.20
N GLY A 543 -7.64 -37.21 -28.09
CA GLY A 543 -7.88 -38.55 -28.61
C GLY A 543 -7.44 -39.61 -27.59
N ASP A 544 -7.99 -40.81 -27.72
CA ASP A 544 -7.53 -41.99 -26.98
C ASP A 544 -6.08 -42.33 -27.40
N ASP A 545 -5.27 -42.82 -26.46
CA ASP A 545 -3.88 -43.28 -26.66
C ASP A 545 -2.98 -42.25 -27.36
N HIS A 546 -3.07 -40.99 -26.97
CA HIS A 546 -2.39 -39.91 -27.66
C HIS A 546 -0.88 -39.86 -27.37
N SER A 547 -0.09 -39.56 -28.40
CA SER A 547 1.38 -39.46 -28.23
C SER A 547 1.78 -38.17 -27.49
N SER A 548 2.90 -38.21 -26.78
CA SER A 548 3.50 -37.01 -26.16
C SER A 548 3.88 -35.90 -27.14
N GLY A 549 3.95 -36.21 -28.44
CA GLY A 549 4.17 -35.26 -29.54
C GLY A 549 2.92 -34.51 -30.00
N SER A 550 1.73 -34.86 -29.49
CA SER A 550 0.46 -34.22 -29.86
C SER A 550 0.43 -32.73 -29.51
N GLY A 551 -0.18 -31.90 -30.33
CA GLY A 551 -0.15 -30.45 -30.14
C GLY A 551 -1.40 -29.90 -29.48
N TRP A 552 -1.36 -29.62 -28.18
CA TRP A 552 -2.51 -29.11 -27.41
C TRP A 552 -2.17 -27.87 -26.58
N THR A 553 -3.17 -27.35 -25.87
CA THR A 553 -3.02 -26.16 -25.03
C THR A 553 -2.46 -26.55 -23.66
N ALA A 554 -1.48 -25.78 -23.19
CA ALA A 554 -1.02 -25.82 -21.81
C ALA A 554 -1.87 -24.87 -20.95
N GLN A 555 -2.56 -25.37 -19.93
CA GLN A 555 -3.18 -24.51 -18.91
C GLN A 555 -2.42 -24.70 -17.61
N CYS A 556 -1.87 -23.60 -17.07
CA CYS A 556 -1.13 -23.67 -15.82
C CYS A 556 -2.05 -23.43 -14.63
N CYS A 557 -1.87 -24.22 -13.58
CA CYS A 557 -2.46 -24.02 -12.27
C CYS A 557 -1.35 -23.77 -11.25
N TYR A 558 -1.44 -22.64 -10.55
CA TYR A 558 -0.55 -22.38 -9.42
C TYR A 558 -1.04 -23.22 -8.26
N ASN A 559 -0.35 -24.31 -7.96
CA ASN A 559 -0.72 -25.05 -6.79
C ASN A 559 -0.15 -24.39 -5.54
N TRP A 560 -0.85 -23.36 -5.06
CA TRP A 560 -0.54 -22.63 -3.85
C TRP A 560 -1.82 -22.37 -3.09
N THR A 561 -1.92 -22.95 -1.91
CA THR A 561 -3.05 -22.69 -1.00
C THR A 561 -2.50 -22.53 0.42
N PRO A 562 -2.84 -21.45 1.15
CA PRO A 562 -2.24 -21.14 2.42
C PRO A 562 -2.91 -22.05 3.46
N PRO A 563 -2.22 -22.33 4.56
CA PRO A 563 -2.81 -23.10 5.64
C PRO A 563 -4.10 -22.44 6.17
N ARG A 564 -5.14 -23.24 6.37
CA ARG A 564 -6.38 -22.81 7.03
C ARG A 564 -6.55 -23.52 8.37
N SER A 565 -7.40 -22.96 9.23
CA SER A 565 -7.74 -23.59 10.52
C SER A 565 -8.45 -24.93 10.38
N THR A 566 -9.06 -25.21 9.23
CA THR A 566 -9.73 -26.48 8.92
C THR A 566 -8.79 -27.55 8.37
N ASP A 567 -7.59 -27.19 7.94
CA ASP A 567 -6.64 -28.13 7.35
C ASP A 567 -6.12 -29.08 8.44
N GLN A 568 -6.37 -30.37 8.30
CA GLN A 568 -5.78 -31.43 9.11
C GLN A 568 -4.46 -31.88 8.50
N GLN A 569 -3.41 -31.93 9.31
CA GLN A 569 -2.11 -32.50 8.92
C GLN A 569 -2.07 -33.99 9.29
N ILE A 570 -2.02 -34.86 8.29
CA ILE A 570 -2.10 -36.31 8.46
C ILE A 570 -0.94 -36.94 7.69
N GLY A 571 0.07 -37.44 8.40
CA GLY A 571 1.21 -38.11 7.78
C GLY A 571 2.02 -37.28 6.79
N GLY A 572 1.83 -35.94 6.76
CA GLY A 572 2.42 -35.02 5.77
C GLY A 572 1.44 -34.53 4.69
N VAL A 573 0.18 -34.98 4.71
CA VAL A 573 -0.91 -34.53 3.83
C VAL A 573 -1.78 -33.48 4.52
N ARG A 574 -2.13 -32.40 3.80
CA ARG A 574 -3.06 -31.36 4.24
C ARG A 574 -4.48 -31.70 3.79
N LEU A 575 -5.18 -32.45 4.63
CA LEU A 575 -6.57 -32.83 4.40
C LEU A 575 -7.50 -31.70 4.82
N VAL A 576 -8.28 -31.19 3.87
CA VAL A 576 -9.22 -30.09 4.07
C VAL A 576 -10.61 -30.61 4.40
N TYR A 577 -11.02 -31.63 3.67
CA TYR A 577 -12.35 -32.22 3.76
C TYR A 577 -12.28 -33.66 3.29
N MET A 578 -13.14 -34.52 3.85
CA MET A 578 -13.27 -35.91 3.44
C MET A 578 -14.74 -36.26 3.38
N HIS A 579 -15.16 -36.83 2.27
CA HIS A 579 -16.47 -37.41 2.09
C HIS A 579 -16.38 -38.93 2.06
N ASP A 580 -16.65 -39.53 3.20
CA ASP A 580 -16.71 -40.98 3.34
C ASP A 580 -18.11 -41.48 3.02
N ASN A 581 -18.61 -41.27 1.79
CA ASN A 581 -19.75 -41.98 1.18
C ASN A 581 -19.48 -42.21 -0.32
N SER A 582 -19.64 -43.44 -0.81
CA SER A 582 -19.43 -43.78 -2.23
C SER A 582 -20.63 -43.42 -3.11
N ASN A 583 -21.02 -42.14 -3.09
CA ASN A 583 -22.25 -41.66 -3.72
C ASN A 583 -22.08 -40.33 -4.48
N VAL A 584 -20.83 -39.95 -4.79
CA VAL A 584 -20.51 -38.64 -5.38
C VAL A 584 -19.99 -38.82 -6.79
N TYR A 585 -20.51 -38.03 -7.73
CA TYR A 585 -19.95 -37.97 -9.08
C TYR A 585 -18.63 -37.18 -9.08
N PHE A 586 -17.69 -37.54 -9.96
CA PHE A 586 -16.40 -36.84 -10.09
C PHE A 586 -16.54 -35.32 -10.14
N ARG A 587 -17.51 -34.83 -10.93
CA ARG A 587 -17.81 -33.41 -11.14
C ARG A 587 -18.14 -32.68 -9.84
N GLN A 588 -18.94 -33.33 -9.00
CA GLN A 588 -19.35 -32.77 -7.71
C GLN A 588 -18.16 -32.73 -6.77
N ALA A 589 -17.35 -33.79 -6.75
CA ALA A 589 -16.15 -33.87 -5.94
C ALA A 589 -15.13 -32.78 -6.34
N ALA A 590 -14.87 -32.61 -7.65
CA ALA A 590 -13.95 -31.61 -8.20
C ALA A 590 -14.40 -30.18 -7.87
N VAL A 591 -15.67 -29.82 -8.14
CA VAL A 591 -16.22 -28.49 -7.81
C VAL A 591 -16.21 -28.23 -6.31
N TRP A 592 -16.48 -29.26 -5.49
CA TRP A 592 -16.46 -29.13 -4.04
C TRP A 592 -15.06 -28.82 -3.51
N CYS A 593 -14.05 -29.58 -3.92
CA CYS A 593 -12.67 -29.32 -3.49
C CYS A 593 -12.16 -27.97 -4.00
N ALA A 594 -12.44 -27.65 -5.26
CA ALA A 594 -12.10 -26.35 -5.84
C ALA A 594 -12.75 -25.20 -5.07
N GLY A 595 -14.04 -25.31 -4.71
CA GLY A 595 -14.75 -24.31 -3.90
C GLY A 595 -14.17 -24.13 -2.49
N LEU A 596 -13.46 -25.13 -1.97
CA LEU A 596 -12.69 -25.02 -0.75
C LEU A 596 -11.30 -24.42 -0.99
N GLY A 597 -10.82 -24.18 -2.20
CA GLY A 597 -9.42 -23.82 -2.45
C GLY A 597 -8.49 -25.00 -2.17
N ALA A 598 -8.88 -26.18 -2.65
CA ALA A 598 -8.16 -27.44 -2.56
C ALA A 598 -8.32 -28.19 -3.88
N ASP A 599 -7.56 -29.26 -4.06
CA ASP A 599 -7.75 -30.19 -5.16
C ASP A 599 -8.25 -31.53 -4.61
N LEU A 600 -8.71 -32.44 -5.49
CA LEU A 600 -8.83 -33.84 -5.09
C LEU A 600 -7.46 -34.37 -4.67
N CYS A 601 -7.42 -35.27 -3.70
CA CYS A 601 -6.16 -35.90 -3.29
C CYS A 601 -5.62 -36.79 -4.42
N THR A 602 -4.30 -36.80 -4.63
CA THR A 602 -3.61 -37.74 -5.54
C THR A 602 -3.60 -39.17 -5.00
N LYS A 603 -3.25 -40.16 -5.84
CA LYS A 603 -3.02 -41.54 -5.39
C LYS A 603 -2.06 -41.57 -4.19
N THR A 604 -0.97 -40.79 -4.26
CA THR A 604 0.05 -40.73 -3.19
C THR A 604 -0.50 -40.21 -1.86
N GLU A 605 -1.33 -39.16 -1.90
CA GLU A 605 -1.92 -38.59 -0.70
C GLU A 605 -2.91 -39.56 -0.06
N TYR A 606 -3.73 -40.26 -0.85
CA TYR A 606 -4.61 -41.30 -0.33
C TYR A 606 -3.85 -42.46 0.32
N GLN A 607 -2.69 -42.85 -0.20
CA GLN A 607 -1.85 -43.84 0.46
C GLN A 607 -1.47 -43.41 1.88
N ILE A 608 -1.01 -42.16 2.04
CA ILE A 608 -0.64 -41.62 3.35
C ILE A 608 -1.87 -41.55 4.27
N LEU A 609 -3.02 -41.10 3.76
CA LEU A 609 -4.27 -41.08 4.53
C LEU A 609 -4.68 -42.49 4.99
N ARG A 610 -4.52 -43.51 4.13
CA ARG A 610 -4.82 -44.91 4.45
C ARG A 610 -3.89 -45.46 5.53
N GLU A 611 -2.58 -45.28 5.39
CA GLU A 611 -1.60 -45.75 6.37
C GLU A 611 -1.74 -45.06 7.73
N ASN A 612 -2.30 -43.85 7.75
CA ASN A 612 -2.63 -43.11 8.97
C ASN A 612 -4.06 -43.37 9.47
N ASN A 613 -4.72 -44.43 9.01
CA ASN A 613 -6.06 -44.87 9.43
C ASN A 613 -7.16 -43.81 9.24
N LYS A 614 -7.08 -42.98 8.21
CA LYS A 614 -8.11 -41.96 7.91
C LYS A 614 -9.19 -42.43 6.95
N LEU A 615 -8.88 -43.36 6.06
CA LEU A 615 -9.89 -43.95 5.19
C LEU A 615 -10.64 -45.02 6.00
N VAL A 616 -11.81 -44.63 6.51
CA VAL A 616 -12.62 -45.43 7.45
C VAL A 616 -13.25 -46.67 6.82
N ASN A 617 -13.34 -46.75 5.49
CA ASN A 617 -13.88 -47.91 4.80
C ASN A 617 -12.92 -48.43 3.72
N ASN A 618 -12.22 -49.51 4.04
CA ASN A 618 -11.22 -50.11 3.14
C ASN A 618 -11.81 -50.71 1.85
N GLY A 619 -13.14 -50.85 1.74
CA GLY A 619 -13.80 -51.41 0.57
C GLY A 619 -14.29 -50.39 -0.46
N TRP A 620 -14.07 -49.09 -0.25
CA TRP A 620 -14.63 -48.03 -1.11
C TRP A 620 -13.59 -47.40 -2.02
N GLY A 621 -13.97 -47.11 -3.25
CA GLY A 621 -13.19 -46.32 -4.21
C GLY A 621 -13.28 -44.83 -3.92
N TYR A 622 -12.21 -44.10 -4.22
CA TYR A 622 -12.08 -42.66 -4.00
C TYR A 622 -11.65 -41.94 -5.28
N TRP A 623 -12.31 -40.84 -5.62
CA TRP A 623 -11.90 -39.97 -6.72
C TRP A 623 -10.54 -39.32 -6.43
N THR A 624 -9.62 -39.40 -7.39
CA THR A 624 -8.30 -38.76 -7.34
C THR A 624 -8.26 -37.50 -8.21
N SER A 625 -7.27 -36.63 -8.00
CA SER A 625 -7.05 -35.47 -8.89
C SER A 625 -6.78 -35.85 -10.34
N ASP A 626 -6.34 -37.09 -10.52
CA ASP A 626 -5.86 -37.63 -11.78
C ASP A 626 -6.86 -38.69 -12.32
N HIS A 627 -8.11 -38.67 -11.82
CA HIS A 627 -9.26 -39.55 -12.15
C HIS A 627 -8.94 -41.03 -12.38
N SER A 628 -7.97 -41.52 -11.64
CA SER A 628 -7.36 -42.79 -11.97
C SER A 628 -8.22 -43.99 -11.63
N ASP A 629 -8.07 -45.01 -12.45
CA ASP A 629 -8.64 -46.35 -12.36
C ASP A 629 -7.71 -47.33 -11.62
N ASN A 630 -8.07 -48.62 -11.68
CA ASN A 630 -7.40 -49.70 -10.94
C ASN A 630 -6.63 -50.71 -11.83
N ASP A 631 -6.41 -50.35 -13.10
CA ASP A 631 -5.48 -50.91 -14.08
C ASP A 631 -5.48 -52.46 -14.14
N ASN A 632 -6.68 -53.06 -14.06
CA ASN A 632 -7.06 -54.49 -14.11
C ASN A 632 -6.28 -55.48 -13.21
N THR A 633 -5.26 -55.02 -12.49
CA THR A 633 -4.32 -55.79 -11.67
C THR A 633 -4.55 -55.57 -10.18
N GLY A 634 -5.60 -54.82 -9.84
CA GLY A 634 -6.11 -54.70 -8.47
C GLY A 634 -5.37 -53.65 -7.65
N TYR A 635 -5.06 -52.49 -8.25
CA TYR A 635 -4.45 -51.39 -7.52
C TYR A 635 -5.43 -50.67 -6.57
N ALA A 636 -5.86 -51.36 -5.52
CA ALA A 636 -6.66 -50.80 -4.42
C ALA A 636 -5.82 -50.03 -3.38
N LYS A 637 -4.48 -49.96 -3.55
CA LYS A 637 -3.59 -49.35 -2.57
C LYS A 637 -3.62 -47.82 -2.70
N GLY A 638 -4.09 -47.16 -1.64
CA GLY A 638 -4.29 -45.72 -1.61
C GLY A 638 -5.76 -45.38 -1.75
N HIS A 639 -6.28 -45.33 -2.97
CA HIS A 639 -7.61 -44.81 -3.28
C HIS A 639 -8.74 -45.88 -3.37
N GLY A 640 -8.44 -47.16 -3.12
CA GLY A 640 -9.46 -48.23 -3.03
C GLY A 640 -9.91 -48.79 -4.38
N PRO A 641 -10.93 -49.68 -4.41
CA PRO A 641 -11.39 -50.30 -5.65
C PRO A 641 -12.23 -49.34 -6.51
N THR A 642 -11.69 -48.95 -7.67
CA THR A 642 -12.39 -48.28 -8.79
C THR A 642 -12.68 -49.28 -9.92
N SER A 643 -13.29 -48.88 -11.03
CA SER A 643 -13.29 -49.72 -12.25
C SER A 643 -12.02 -49.47 -13.04
N ASP A 644 -11.61 -50.47 -13.83
CA ASP A 644 -10.70 -50.36 -14.98
C ASP A 644 -11.44 -49.51 -16.02
N ASP A 645 -10.90 -48.36 -16.42
CA ASP A 645 -11.59 -47.26 -17.09
C ASP A 645 -12.74 -46.66 -16.25
N THR A 646 -12.43 -45.64 -15.44
CA THR A 646 -13.49 -44.93 -14.72
C THR A 646 -14.29 -44.03 -15.66
N ASN A 647 -15.57 -43.75 -15.34
CA ASN A 647 -16.38 -42.79 -16.10
C ASN A 647 -17.15 -41.82 -15.19
N MET A 648 -17.55 -40.68 -15.76
CA MET A 648 -18.26 -39.62 -15.06
C MET A 648 -19.62 -40.01 -14.47
N GLY A 649 -20.19 -41.15 -14.88
CA GLY A 649 -21.46 -41.68 -14.37
C GLY A 649 -21.33 -42.48 -13.06
N GLN A 650 -20.10 -42.78 -12.62
CA GLN A 650 -19.84 -43.57 -11.42
C GLN A 650 -19.89 -42.76 -10.14
N HIS A 651 -19.94 -43.47 -9.01
CA HIS A 651 -20.05 -42.90 -7.67
C HIS A 651 -18.95 -43.43 -6.76
N TYR A 652 -18.11 -42.52 -6.30
CA TYR A 652 -17.03 -42.82 -5.36
C TYR A 652 -17.02 -41.84 -4.20
N SER A 653 -16.22 -42.15 -3.18
CA SER A 653 -15.88 -41.22 -2.10
C SER A 653 -14.84 -40.22 -2.58
N PHE A 654 -14.54 -39.19 -1.79
CA PHE A 654 -13.46 -38.26 -2.14
C PHE A 654 -12.87 -37.57 -0.91
N ALA A 655 -11.67 -37.04 -1.07
CA ALA A 655 -11.00 -36.19 -0.12
C ALA A 655 -10.41 -34.97 -0.86
N CYS A 656 -10.47 -33.81 -0.20
CA CYS A 656 -9.88 -32.58 -0.69
C CYS A 656 -8.53 -32.34 0.00
N CYS A 657 -7.47 -32.34 -0.78
CA CYS A 657 -6.12 -32.08 -0.31
C CYS A 657 -5.68 -30.68 -0.78
N ALA A 658 -5.17 -29.89 0.17
CA ALA A 658 -4.53 -28.63 -0.16
C ALA A 658 -3.08 -28.86 -0.58
N SER A 659 -2.57 -27.99 -1.46
CA SER A 659 -1.13 -27.76 -1.65
C SER A 659 -0.41 -27.82 -0.30
N GLN A 660 0.76 -28.44 -0.22
CA GLN A 660 1.73 -28.34 0.87
C GLN A 660 2.54 -27.05 0.84
N ARG A 661 2.57 -26.35 -0.28
CA ARG A 661 3.27 -25.08 -0.44
C ARG A 661 2.64 -23.96 0.40
N THR A 662 3.46 -23.27 1.19
CA THR A 662 3.04 -22.12 2.02
C THR A 662 3.39 -20.77 1.39
N SER A 663 4.28 -20.74 0.39
CA SER A 663 4.67 -19.52 -0.31
C SER A 663 4.94 -19.75 -1.79
N PHE A 664 4.74 -18.72 -2.62
CA PHE A 664 5.07 -18.78 -4.05
C PHE A 664 6.57 -18.91 -4.33
N GLU A 665 7.46 -18.68 -3.38
CA GLU A 665 8.89 -18.97 -3.56
C GLU A 665 9.20 -20.39 -3.07
N CYS A 666 10.16 -21.07 -3.71
CA CYS A 666 10.64 -22.36 -3.19
C CYS A 666 11.38 -22.10 -1.87
N GLN A 667 10.83 -22.57 -0.75
CA GLN A 667 11.42 -22.38 0.56
C GLN A 667 12.30 -23.57 0.94
N ALA A 668 13.41 -23.30 1.62
CA ALA A 668 14.26 -24.37 2.17
C ALA A 668 13.44 -25.32 3.05
N PRO A 669 13.61 -26.65 2.92
CA PRO A 669 14.71 -27.33 2.24
C PRO A 669 14.50 -27.57 0.72
N ALA A 670 13.36 -27.20 0.13
CA ALA A 670 13.15 -27.31 -1.30
C ALA A 670 14.09 -26.41 -2.10
N LYS A 671 14.52 -26.90 -3.26
CA LYS A 671 15.34 -26.19 -4.24
C LYS A 671 14.58 -26.11 -5.56
N GLU A 672 14.72 -25.00 -6.26
CA GLU A 672 14.11 -24.83 -7.57
C GLU A 672 15.01 -25.45 -8.66
N TYR A 673 14.43 -26.33 -9.46
CA TYR A 673 15.06 -26.93 -10.63
C TYR A 673 14.16 -26.76 -11.85
N ALA A 674 14.62 -25.98 -12.83
CA ALA A 674 13.84 -25.64 -14.02
C ALA A 674 12.41 -25.13 -13.71
N GLY A 675 12.26 -24.39 -12.61
CA GLY A 675 10.98 -23.84 -12.15
C GLY A 675 10.11 -24.79 -11.32
N VAL A 676 10.57 -26.03 -11.07
CA VAL A 676 9.93 -26.99 -10.18
C VAL A 676 10.56 -26.92 -8.78
N CYS A 677 9.75 -26.74 -7.74
CA CYS A 677 10.23 -26.76 -6.35
C CYS A 677 10.35 -28.22 -5.85
N THR A 678 11.58 -28.69 -5.65
CA THR A 678 11.88 -30.08 -5.33
C THR A 678 12.60 -30.20 -3.99
N THR A 679 12.08 -31.04 -3.09
CA THR A 679 12.70 -31.34 -1.78
C THR A 679 13.69 -32.49 -1.83
N LYS A 680 13.46 -33.47 -2.70
CA LYS A 680 14.35 -34.63 -2.87
C LYS A 680 14.29 -35.15 -4.30
N VAL A 681 15.42 -35.63 -4.80
CA VAL A 681 15.52 -36.37 -6.07
C VAL A 681 16.32 -37.62 -5.77
N GLU A 682 15.78 -38.78 -6.15
CA GLU A 682 16.43 -40.07 -6.00
C GLU A 682 16.55 -40.75 -7.37
N ASN A 683 17.78 -40.85 -7.85
CA ASN A 683 18.11 -41.41 -9.17
C ASN A 683 18.73 -42.81 -9.08
N SER A 684 19.16 -43.24 -7.89
CA SER A 684 20.08 -44.37 -7.71
C SER A 684 19.58 -45.42 -6.71
N VAL A 685 18.90 -44.98 -5.65
CA VAL A 685 18.22 -45.86 -4.69
C VAL A 685 16.79 -46.02 -5.16
N LEU A 686 16.58 -47.05 -5.96
CA LEU A 686 15.23 -47.40 -6.42
C LEU A 686 14.39 -47.83 -5.22
N ALA A 687 13.13 -47.39 -5.19
CA ALA A 687 12.20 -47.67 -4.12
C ALA A 687 10.89 -48.22 -4.70
N ASP A 688 10.13 -48.93 -3.88
CA ASP A 688 8.71 -49.18 -4.18
C ASP A 688 7.90 -47.89 -4.03
N TRP A 689 6.71 -47.86 -4.64
CA TRP A 689 5.88 -46.64 -4.63
C TRP A 689 5.51 -46.21 -3.22
N SER A 690 5.24 -47.18 -2.33
CA SER A 690 4.84 -46.88 -0.96
C SER A 690 5.94 -46.17 -0.17
N THR A 691 7.18 -46.64 -0.33
CA THR A 691 8.37 -46.04 0.25
C THR A 691 8.62 -44.65 -0.33
N ALA A 692 8.54 -44.50 -1.65
CA ALA A 692 8.74 -43.21 -2.32
C ALA A 692 7.72 -42.15 -1.85
N SER A 693 6.43 -42.51 -1.84
CA SER A 693 5.35 -41.64 -1.34
C SER A 693 5.55 -41.24 0.13
N ASN A 694 5.89 -42.20 0.99
CA ASN A 694 6.12 -41.95 2.41
C ASN A 694 7.32 -41.04 2.65
N GLU A 695 8.39 -41.20 1.91
CA GLU A 695 9.56 -40.34 2.03
C GLU A 695 9.26 -38.90 1.59
N CYS A 696 8.55 -38.71 0.47
CA CYS A 696 8.11 -37.38 0.07
C CYS A 696 7.18 -36.74 1.10
N SER A 697 6.22 -37.51 1.64
CA SER A 697 5.27 -37.00 2.62
C SER A 697 5.95 -36.57 3.93
N LYS A 698 6.96 -37.32 4.39
CA LYS A 698 7.79 -36.91 5.55
C LYS A 698 8.51 -35.58 5.32
N LEU A 699 8.81 -35.23 4.07
CA LEU A 699 9.40 -33.96 3.67
C LEU A 699 8.35 -32.86 3.42
N LYS A 700 7.08 -33.09 3.81
CA LYS A 700 5.94 -32.20 3.52
C LYS A 700 5.82 -31.90 2.03
N SER A 701 6.05 -32.92 1.22
CA SER A 701 5.98 -32.90 -0.24
C SER A 701 5.17 -34.11 -0.70
N ARG A 702 4.87 -34.18 -1.99
CA ARG A 702 4.35 -35.41 -2.62
C ARG A 702 5.25 -35.80 -3.78
N LEU A 703 5.03 -36.97 -4.36
CA LEU A 703 5.71 -37.29 -5.61
C LEU A 703 5.36 -36.23 -6.66
N CYS A 704 6.34 -35.85 -7.47
CA CYS A 704 6.11 -34.92 -8.58
C CYS A 704 5.06 -35.50 -9.56
N SER A 705 4.26 -34.63 -10.17
CA SER A 705 3.38 -35.03 -11.29
C SER A 705 4.19 -35.49 -12.51
N ILE A 706 3.54 -36.08 -13.51
CA ILE A 706 4.20 -36.52 -14.74
C ILE A 706 4.80 -35.32 -15.49
N SER A 707 4.08 -34.20 -15.55
CA SER A 707 4.56 -32.93 -16.14
C SER A 707 5.75 -32.33 -15.39
N GLN A 708 5.71 -32.29 -14.05
CA GLN A 708 6.84 -31.83 -13.24
C GLN A 708 8.07 -32.73 -13.46
N THR A 709 7.87 -34.04 -13.49
CA THR A 709 8.94 -35.01 -13.73
C THR A 709 9.52 -34.87 -15.14
N ALA A 710 8.67 -34.62 -16.16
CA ALA A 710 9.11 -34.33 -17.53
C ALA A 710 10.01 -33.08 -17.59
N ALA A 711 9.62 -32.00 -16.92
CA ALA A 711 10.43 -30.78 -16.82
C ALA A 711 11.79 -31.05 -16.13
N LEU A 712 11.78 -31.80 -15.02
CA LEU A 712 13.00 -32.18 -14.29
C LEU A 712 13.93 -33.11 -15.09
N ARG A 713 13.37 -34.08 -15.81
CA ARG A 713 14.13 -34.98 -16.72
C ARG A 713 14.77 -34.20 -17.85
N SER A 714 14.02 -33.30 -18.49
CA SER A 714 14.58 -32.45 -19.55
C SER A 714 15.66 -31.49 -19.03
N ALA A 715 15.67 -31.17 -17.75
CA ALA A 715 16.72 -30.38 -17.10
C ALA A 715 17.92 -31.23 -16.63
N GLY A 716 17.90 -32.54 -16.84
CA GLY A 716 18.96 -33.46 -16.39
C GLY A 716 18.99 -33.70 -14.87
N VAL A 717 17.90 -33.41 -14.16
CA VAL A 717 17.80 -33.54 -12.70
C VAL A 717 17.32 -34.92 -12.30
N VAL A 718 16.25 -35.40 -12.93
CA VAL A 718 15.81 -36.79 -12.82
C VAL A 718 16.47 -37.59 -13.94
N THR A 719 17.33 -38.54 -13.57
CA THR A 719 18.17 -39.32 -14.50
C THR A 719 17.96 -40.83 -14.37
N SER A 720 17.14 -41.30 -13.43
CA SER A 720 16.75 -42.72 -13.33
C SER A 720 16.09 -43.19 -14.63
N SER A 721 16.22 -44.48 -14.97
CA SER A 721 15.58 -45.02 -16.18
C SER A 721 14.05 -44.93 -16.13
N ALA A 722 13.46 -45.06 -14.94
CA ALA A 722 12.03 -44.93 -14.66
C ALA A 722 11.82 -44.18 -13.34
N SER A 723 10.69 -43.51 -13.16
CA SER A 723 10.40 -42.70 -11.97
C SER A 723 8.96 -42.81 -11.49
N TRP A 724 8.79 -42.89 -10.17
CA TRP A 724 7.49 -42.77 -9.51
C TRP A 724 6.93 -41.34 -9.59
N THR A 725 5.64 -41.21 -9.90
CA THR A 725 4.91 -39.93 -9.94
C THR A 725 3.66 -39.93 -9.05
N ALA A 726 3.05 -38.75 -8.87
CA ALA A 726 1.83 -38.55 -8.08
C ALA A 726 0.65 -39.43 -8.52
N SER A 727 0.62 -39.77 -9.81
CA SER A 727 -0.42 -40.55 -10.50
C SER A 727 -0.05 -42.03 -10.63
N TYR A 728 0.96 -42.50 -9.88
CA TYR A 728 1.47 -43.88 -9.89
C TYR A 728 2.29 -44.25 -11.14
N SER A 729 2.66 -43.29 -11.99
CA SER A 729 3.59 -43.44 -13.14
C SER A 729 3.19 -44.51 -14.16
N ASP A 730 1.88 -44.58 -14.39
CA ASP A 730 1.37 -45.14 -15.63
C ASP A 730 2.10 -44.52 -16.83
N ASN A 731 2.49 -45.36 -17.76
CA ASN A 731 3.22 -44.96 -18.96
C ASN A 731 2.30 -44.87 -20.18
N ASP A 732 1.01 -45.18 -20.04
CA ASP A 732 -0.01 -45.09 -21.09
C ASP A 732 0.46 -45.77 -22.38
N GLY A 733 0.86 -47.03 -22.31
CA GLY A 733 1.40 -47.78 -23.46
C GLY A 733 2.74 -47.25 -23.99
N GLY A 734 3.48 -46.48 -23.19
CA GLY A 734 4.76 -45.85 -23.55
C GLY A 734 4.65 -44.36 -23.94
N ASN A 735 3.44 -43.81 -23.98
CA ASN A 735 3.19 -42.44 -24.43
C ASN A 735 3.62 -41.37 -23.41
N ALA A 736 3.58 -41.67 -22.10
CA ALA A 736 4.02 -40.76 -21.03
C ALA A 736 5.53 -40.86 -20.71
N SER A 737 6.29 -41.62 -21.49
CA SER A 737 7.72 -41.92 -21.25
C SER A 737 8.62 -40.69 -21.16
N VAL A 738 8.19 -39.57 -21.76
CA VAL A 738 8.85 -38.25 -21.63
C VAL A 738 8.88 -37.73 -20.19
N GLY A 739 7.91 -38.14 -19.36
CA GLY A 739 7.83 -37.81 -17.93
C GLY A 739 8.25 -38.98 -17.03
N VAL A 740 7.72 -40.18 -17.25
CA VAL A 740 7.96 -41.32 -16.35
C VAL A 740 9.22 -42.12 -16.68
N GLY A 741 9.75 -42.02 -17.91
CA GLY A 741 10.86 -42.81 -18.42
C GLY A 741 10.41 -44.18 -18.92
N ASN A 742 11.26 -45.20 -18.79
CA ASN A 742 10.97 -46.60 -19.15
C ASN A 742 10.19 -47.33 -18.02
N ALA A 743 9.23 -46.65 -17.39
CA ALA A 743 8.27 -47.33 -16.51
C ALA A 743 7.43 -48.31 -17.37
N GLY A 744 7.12 -49.50 -16.88
CA GLY A 744 6.20 -50.40 -17.58
C GLY A 744 4.75 -49.95 -17.42
N ASP A 745 3.87 -50.33 -18.35
CA ASP A 745 2.41 -50.32 -18.14
C ASP A 745 2.03 -51.25 -16.99
N ASP A 746 0.94 -50.92 -16.29
CA ASP A 746 0.30 -51.77 -15.27
C ASP A 746 1.27 -52.38 -14.25
N HIS A 747 2.30 -51.62 -13.88
CA HIS A 747 3.41 -52.19 -13.14
C HIS A 747 3.01 -52.49 -11.67
N PRO A 748 3.55 -53.57 -11.07
CA PRO A 748 3.17 -53.92 -9.71
C PRO A 748 3.73 -52.91 -8.70
N PRO A 749 3.09 -52.73 -7.52
CA PRO A 749 3.47 -51.71 -6.54
C PRO A 749 4.87 -51.87 -5.95
N ASN A 750 5.45 -53.06 -6.06
CA ASN A 750 6.79 -53.41 -5.60
C ASN A 750 7.88 -53.15 -6.66
N SER A 751 7.51 -52.62 -7.84
CA SER A 751 8.45 -52.15 -8.84
C SER A 751 9.44 -51.16 -8.22
N GLN A 752 10.67 -51.14 -8.73
CA GLN A 752 11.75 -50.36 -8.13
C GLN A 752 12.12 -49.24 -9.11
N TYR A 753 11.71 -48.01 -8.81
CA TYR A 753 11.97 -46.84 -9.64
C TYR A 753 12.62 -45.70 -8.83
N GLY A 754 13.24 -44.76 -9.55
CA GLY A 754 13.66 -43.48 -8.96
C GLY A 754 12.44 -42.61 -8.67
N TYR A 755 12.62 -41.43 -8.10
CA TYR A 755 11.51 -40.50 -7.86
C TYR A 755 12.01 -39.09 -7.54
N ALA A 756 11.10 -38.12 -7.61
CA ALA A 756 11.33 -36.79 -7.10
C ALA A 756 10.16 -36.36 -6.21
N CYS A 757 10.48 -35.63 -5.14
CA CYS A 757 9.52 -35.06 -4.21
C CYS A 757 9.33 -33.59 -4.52
N CYS A 758 8.14 -33.21 -4.98
CA CYS A 758 7.80 -31.83 -5.29
C CYS A 758 6.92 -31.23 -4.20
N THR A 759 7.18 -29.98 -3.85
CA THR A 759 6.22 -29.21 -3.07
C THR A 759 5.06 -28.87 -4.00
N TYR A 760 3.98 -29.63 -3.89
CA TYR A 760 2.71 -29.27 -4.49
C TYR A 760 2.06 -28.22 -3.64
#